data_AF-A0AA38R1P9-F1
#
_entry.id   AF-A0AA38R1P9-F1
#
_cell.length_a   1.000
_cell.length_b   1.000
_cell.length_c   1.000
_cell.angle_alpha   90.00
_cell.angle_beta   90.00
_cell.angle_gamma   90.00
#
_symmetry.space_group_name_H-M   'P 1'
#
loop_
_entity.id
_entity.type
_entity.pdbx_description
1 polymer ?
#
loop_
_entity_poly.entity_id
_entity_poly.type
_entity_poly.pdbx_seq_one_letter_code
_entity_poly.pdbx_strand_id
1 'polypeptide(L)'
;MRLLYRNDTGTISRTNDLLRDVPRYAILSHTWGAEEVTFNDLIDGTGLNKRGYDKIRFCEEQASRDGLSYFWVDTCCIDKSNNTELTEAINSMFRWYSNAARCYVYLADVSHPAPAFQSTSVGAPWESAFRDSRWFTRGWTLQELLAPASVEFFSREGVRLGDKGSLEQHISDVAHIPAEVLRGSPLSGFGVPECLAWMQHRETSREEDKAYALLGLLDVSMPLVYGEGRDKALKRLLGEVHKTTKIEALPVPIAAGAAFDSHANEHDARCHPRTRVTLLEEVMRWADDPQGEPIFWLNGMAGTGKSTISRTVAQSFAETGDLGGSFFFKRGERDRGNAALFFTTIAAQLVAREPSLALDVRAAIDSHPGLSTKALKEQFERLLLEPLGNLKVLPNSRKKIILVVDALDECDREDDIRVIIHLLSRLKALNSLQVKAFVTGRPELWIRLDFKNIEGRYQDLVLHDISKPVIELDIAVYLQDELANIREGYNKSVAVERQLVHDWPGQATIKVLVDMAVPLFIFAATVCRFLKDRRCGGPDQQLTKILKHQTRSQGSKLDTTYLPILEQLIVGLAGSEKQDVTDIFRKIVGSIVLLAEPLSTLSLANLISVSRAVVDDMMDLLHSVLSVPSKSTSPVRLFHLSFRDFLVDPGKRDTNPFWVDETATHSSIAASCLDLLSSSGHLKKDICNLQVPGITRANVDLARVESCLPTHVRSLRVLVGPTMNVGVIAFLDDANRFLLNFRSIIDQCPLQVYASAIVFAPKRSVVRCLFEKYTSNWISLLPKVSLEWNSCRQTLECHGDNIKAVAFARDGKTVASGSYDGTIRLWDATTGEERQALEGHKGVNAIAFSQDSKTVLLGSDDDTVQSWDTTTGEEMQVLRGPDHYVYAVAISHDTQTVATISLKIIRVWDVMTGEQRQALEVLSWPFSSIAFSQDDQTVAVGSFEQVVVWDIVAGKVRQVLEIHRLGYIAIAFSQNDKMMACGSDSSVLLCDVRKGEEMKVSTGRFEGVSAVNFSEDGKTIVSASFNGTVRLWDPITGENVQQESLII
;
A
#
# COMPACT_ATOMS: atom_id res chain seq x y z
N MET A 1 31.88 -6.06 -26.01
CA MET A 1 32.07 -5.15 -27.18
C MET A 1 33.31 -4.32 -26.96
N ARG A 2 33.84 -3.69 -28.02
CA ARG A 2 35.18 -3.07 -28.05
C ARG A 2 35.10 -1.62 -28.52
N LEU A 3 35.97 -0.77 -27.97
CA LEU A 3 36.15 0.64 -28.34
C LEU A 3 37.50 0.89 -29.01
N LEU A 4 37.57 1.94 -29.83
CA LEU A 4 38.79 2.49 -30.41
C LEU A 4 39.28 3.68 -29.58
N TYR A 5 40.59 3.90 -29.59
CA TYR A 5 41.24 5.05 -28.98
C TYR A 5 42.53 5.40 -29.73
N ARG A 6 42.97 6.65 -29.60
CA ARG A 6 44.28 7.07 -30.12
C ARG A 6 45.35 6.72 -29.09
N ASN A 7 46.35 5.93 -29.48
CA ASN A 7 47.47 5.60 -28.60
C ASN A 7 48.55 6.69 -28.61
N ASP A 8 49.54 6.57 -27.73
CA ASP A 8 50.63 7.55 -27.56
C ASP A 8 51.49 7.73 -28.82
N THR A 9 51.46 6.77 -29.76
CA THR A 9 52.14 6.86 -31.06
C THR A 9 51.31 7.55 -32.14
N GLY A 10 50.13 8.08 -31.80
CA GLY A 10 49.24 8.80 -32.69
C GLY A 10 48.42 7.91 -33.64
N THR A 11 48.46 6.59 -33.47
CA THR A 11 47.75 5.59 -34.27
C THR A 11 46.47 5.12 -33.59
N ILE A 12 45.45 4.76 -34.36
CA ILE A 12 44.17 4.28 -33.83
C ILE A 12 44.35 2.81 -33.41
N SER A 13 44.11 2.54 -32.13
CA SER A 13 44.20 1.22 -31.51
C SER A 13 42.85 0.82 -30.89
N ARG A 14 42.71 -0.46 -30.53
CA ARG A 14 41.48 -1.01 -29.96
C ARG A 14 41.68 -1.48 -28.53
N THR A 15 40.63 -1.40 -27.73
CA THR A 15 40.53 -2.01 -26.41
C THR A 15 40.32 -3.53 -26.47
N ASN A 16 40.52 -4.20 -25.33
CA ASN A 16 40.05 -5.57 -25.10
C ASN A 16 38.52 -5.61 -24.96
N ASP A 17 37.94 -6.80 -24.91
CA ASP A 17 36.49 -6.94 -24.69
C ASP A 17 36.06 -6.34 -23.35
N LEU A 18 35.23 -5.30 -23.42
CA LEU A 18 34.69 -4.60 -22.27
C LEU A 18 33.40 -5.31 -21.83
N LEU A 19 33.43 -5.89 -20.62
CA LEU A 19 32.30 -6.59 -19.98
C LEU A 19 31.66 -5.78 -18.83
N ARG A 20 32.44 -4.91 -18.16
CA ARG A 20 32.03 -3.98 -17.09
C ARG A 20 32.88 -2.71 -17.18
N ASP A 21 32.39 -1.60 -16.63
CA ASP A 21 33.10 -0.30 -16.57
C ASP A 21 33.51 0.27 -17.93
N VAL A 22 32.53 0.47 -18.81
CA VAL A 22 32.75 1.07 -20.14
C VAL A 22 33.09 2.56 -19.98
N PRO A 23 34.26 3.04 -20.48
CA PRO A 23 34.65 4.45 -20.37
C PRO A 23 33.74 5.34 -21.22
N ARG A 24 33.66 6.66 -20.96
CA ARG A 24 32.90 7.57 -21.84
C ARG A 24 33.43 7.53 -23.27
N TYR A 25 32.54 7.33 -24.24
CA TYR A 25 32.89 7.20 -25.66
C TYR A 25 31.94 7.98 -26.57
N ALA A 26 32.45 8.35 -27.75
CA ALA A 26 31.66 8.79 -28.89
C ALA A 26 31.26 7.63 -29.81
N ILE A 27 30.20 7.76 -30.60
CA ILE A 27 29.78 6.73 -31.55
C ILE A 27 29.62 7.33 -32.95
N LEU A 28 30.12 6.62 -33.97
CA LEU A 28 29.96 7.01 -35.37
C LEU A 28 28.78 6.29 -36.00
N SER A 29 27.83 7.07 -36.51
CA SER A 29 26.77 6.61 -37.41
C SER A 29 27.08 7.07 -38.84
N HIS A 30 27.03 6.14 -39.79
CA HIS A 30 27.47 6.40 -41.17
C HIS A 30 26.86 5.42 -42.18
N THR A 31 26.89 5.78 -43.46
CA THR A 31 26.51 4.89 -44.56
C THR A 31 27.71 4.07 -45.04
N TRP A 32 27.51 2.78 -45.34
CA TRP A 32 28.60 1.92 -45.82
C TRP A 32 28.89 2.16 -47.30
N GLY A 33 30.16 2.21 -47.68
CA GLY A 33 30.66 2.26 -49.06
C GLY A 33 31.29 0.95 -49.54
N ALA A 34 31.86 0.96 -50.75
CA ALA A 34 32.51 -0.21 -51.35
C ALA A 34 33.86 -0.59 -50.71
N GLU A 35 34.54 0.37 -50.06
CA GLU A 35 35.86 0.19 -49.44
C GLU A 35 35.80 0.53 -47.93
N GLU A 36 34.96 -0.16 -47.17
CA GLU A 36 34.89 -0.01 -45.71
C GLU A 36 36.04 -0.73 -45.00
N VAL A 37 36.46 -0.18 -43.85
CA VAL A 37 37.43 -0.79 -42.95
C VAL A 37 36.70 -1.78 -42.05
N THR A 38 37.01 -3.06 -42.21
CA THR A 38 36.44 -4.13 -41.39
C THR A 38 37.28 -4.38 -40.14
N PHE A 39 36.76 -5.20 -39.24
CA PHE A 39 37.46 -5.69 -38.06
C PHE A 39 38.84 -6.30 -38.39
N ASN A 40 38.91 -7.16 -39.41
CA ASN A 40 40.17 -7.80 -39.82
C ASN A 40 41.14 -6.79 -40.43
N ASP A 41 40.66 -5.82 -41.21
CA ASP A 41 41.54 -4.79 -41.79
C ASP A 41 42.20 -3.91 -40.73
N LEU A 42 41.52 -3.71 -39.60
CA LEU A 42 42.06 -2.96 -38.47
C LEU A 42 43.09 -3.79 -37.67
N ILE A 43 42.87 -5.10 -37.54
CA ILE A 43 43.81 -6.03 -36.90
C ILE A 43 45.09 -6.17 -37.74
N ASP A 44 44.93 -6.33 -39.04
CA ASP A 44 46.04 -6.58 -39.97
C ASP A 44 46.76 -5.28 -40.40
N GLY A 45 46.26 -4.11 -39.98
CA GLY A 45 46.81 -2.80 -40.33
C GLY A 45 46.63 -2.42 -41.81
N THR A 46 45.83 -3.17 -42.57
CA THR A 46 45.60 -2.99 -44.01
C THR A 46 44.52 -1.94 -44.32
N GLY A 47 43.76 -1.52 -43.31
CA GLY A 47 42.65 -0.56 -43.43
C GLY A 47 43.07 0.86 -43.84
N LEU A 48 44.33 1.27 -43.60
CA LEU A 48 44.83 2.63 -43.86
C LEU A 48 44.69 3.08 -45.33
N ASN A 49 44.69 2.13 -46.27
CA ASN A 49 44.60 2.42 -47.71
C ASN A 49 43.15 2.44 -48.23
N LYS A 50 42.15 2.15 -47.39
CA LYS A 50 40.74 2.12 -47.79
C LYS A 50 40.09 3.48 -47.60
N ARG A 51 39.24 3.89 -48.55
CA ARG A 51 38.48 5.16 -48.44
C ARG A 51 37.60 5.24 -47.18
N GLY A 52 37.11 4.12 -46.64
CA GLY A 52 36.35 4.10 -45.39
C GLY A 52 37.14 4.56 -44.17
N TYR A 53 38.48 4.54 -44.22
CA TYR A 53 39.33 4.97 -43.11
C TYR A 53 39.18 6.46 -42.79
N ASP A 54 38.83 7.29 -43.79
CA ASP A 54 38.60 8.72 -43.61
C ASP A 54 37.48 9.02 -42.60
N LYS A 55 36.46 8.15 -42.52
CA LYS A 55 35.34 8.29 -41.57
C LYS A 55 35.76 7.96 -40.14
N ILE A 56 36.63 6.97 -39.99
CA ILE A 56 37.19 6.59 -38.69
C ILE A 56 38.08 7.73 -38.19
N ARG A 57 38.93 8.30 -39.05
CA ARG A 57 39.75 9.47 -38.74
C ARG A 57 38.88 10.67 -38.36
N PHE A 58 37.83 10.95 -39.11
CA PHE A 58 36.88 12.02 -38.78
C PHE A 58 36.28 11.82 -37.37
N CYS A 59 35.81 10.62 -37.05
CA CYS A 59 35.25 10.32 -35.73
C CYS A 59 36.28 10.51 -34.61
N GLU A 60 37.52 10.06 -34.81
CA GLU A 60 38.62 10.25 -33.85
C GLU A 60 38.93 11.73 -33.62
N GLU A 61 39.10 12.50 -34.70
CA GLU A 61 39.40 13.93 -34.60
C GLU A 61 38.27 14.70 -33.92
N GLN A 62 37.02 14.38 -34.22
CA GLN A 62 35.86 15.03 -33.63
C GLN A 62 35.67 14.63 -32.16
N ALA A 63 35.83 13.34 -31.83
CA ALA A 63 35.81 12.87 -30.44
C ALA A 63 36.89 13.56 -29.61
N SER A 64 38.10 13.72 -30.16
CA SER A 64 39.19 14.43 -29.48
C SER A 64 38.87 15.90 -29.24
N ARG A 65 38.20 16.60 -30.17
CA ARG A 65 37.76 17.99 -29.98
C ARG A 65 36.72 18.12 -28.86
N ASP A 66 35.88 17.11 -28.70
CA ASP A 66 34.84 17.07 -27.67
C ASP A 66 35.33 16.47 -26.33
N GLY A 67 36.63 16.20 -26.21
CA GLY A 67 37.26 15.71 -24.97
C GLY A 67 37.01 14.22 -24.68
N LEU A 68 36.71 13.42 -25.71
CA LEU A 68 36.46 11.98 -25.60
C LEU A 68 37.65 11.18 -26.14
N SER A 69 38.27 10.37 -25.28
CA SER A 69 39.43 9.55 -25.64
C SER A 69 39.06 8.24 -26.35
N TYR A 70 37.80 7.82 -26.24
CA TYR A 70 37.31 6.57 -26.81
C TYR A 70 36.17 6.82 -27.79
N PHE A 71 36.09 6.00 -28.84
CA PHE A 71 35.00 6.05 -29.80
C PHE A 71 34.67 4.67 -30.37
N TRP A 72 33.48 4.51 -30.95
CA TRP A 72 32.98 3.25 -31.48
C TRP A 72 32.53 3.39 -32.94
N VAL A 73 32.87 2.39 -33.75
CA VAL A 73 32.48 2.29 -35.17
C VAL A 73 32.08 0.85 -35.49
N ASP A 74 30.85 0.67 -35.97
CA ASP A 74 30.21 -0.64 -36.21
C ASP A 74 30.97 -1.55 -37.20
N THR A 75 31.66 -0.97 -38.19
CA THR A 75 32.35 -1.72 -39.24
C THR A 75 33.60 -2.45 -38.74
N CYS A 76 34.27 -1.93 -37.72
CA CYS A 76 35.56 -2.43 -37.25
C CYS A 76 35.63 -2.73 -35.74
N CYS A 77 34.60 -2.40 -34.95
CA CYS A 77 34.52 -2.79 -33.54
C CYS A 77 33.86 -4.15 -33.30
N ILE A 78 33.11 -4.66 -34.30
CA ILE A 78 32.41 -5.94 -34.25
C ILE A 78 33.06 -6.94 -35.21
N ASP A 79 33.42 -8.13 -34.71
CA ASP A 79 33.78 -9.25 -35.57
C ASP A 79 32.53 -9.87 -36.20
N LYS A 80 32.19 -9.39 -37.40
CA LYS A 80 31.03 -9.86 -38.16
C LYS A 80 31.17 -11.30 -38.68
N SER A 81 32.37 -11.90 -38.58
CA SER A 81 32.57 -13.31 -38.93
C SER A 81 32.15 -14.27 -37.81
N ASN A 82 32.05 -13.76 -36.57
CA ASN A 82 31.58 -14.50 -35.40
C ASN A 82 30.07 -14.29 -35.20
N ASN A 83 29.26 -15.29 -35.53
CA ASN A 83 27.79 -15.21 -35.41
C ASN A 83 27.29 -14.91 -33.98
N THR A 84 28.01 -15.36 -32.95
CA THR A 84 27.64 -15.11 -31.55
C THR A 84 27.85 -13.65 -31.21
N GLU A 85 29.03 -13.12 -31.56
CA GLU A 85 29.36 -11.71 -31.35
C GLU A 85 28.42 -10.80 -32.15
N LEU A 86 28.13 -11.16 -33.41
CA LEU A 86 27.19 -10.42 -34.27
C LEU A 86 25.77 -10.39 -33.67
N THR A 87 25.30 -11.51 -33.14
CA THR A 87 23.98 -11.61 -32.49
C THR A 87 23.91 -10.75 -31.23
N GLU A 88 24.93 -10.82 -30.38
CA GLU A 88 25.00 -10.02 -29.15
C GLU A 88 25.14 -8.53 -29.47
N ALA A 89 25.95 -8.17 -30.46
CA ALA A 89 26.15 -6.80 -30.91
C ALA A 89 24.86 -6.17 -31.44
N ILE A 90 24.06 -6.92 -32.22
CA ILE A 90 22.77 -6.45 -32.74
C ILE A 90 21.73 -6.32 -31.62
N ASN A 91 21.63 -7.31 -30.73
CA ASN A 91 20.69 -7.25 -29.60
C ASN A 91 21.01 -6.13 -28.61
N SER A 92 22.30 -5.74 -28.50
CA SER A 92 22.73 -4.66 -27.61
C SER A 92 22.90 -3.30 -28.30
N MET A 93 22.67 -3.20 -29.62
CA MET A 93 23.00 -2.02 -30.42
C MET A 93 22.33 -0.74 -29.90
N PHE A 94 21.03 -0.81 -29.60
CA PHE A 94 20.27 0.31 -29.03
C PHE A 94 20.88 0.81 -27.72
N ARG A 95 21.30 -0.10 -26.82
CA ARG A 95 21.95 0.24 -25.56
C ARG A 95 23.30 0.92 -25.77
N TRP A 96 24.08 0.50 -26.77
CA TRP A 96 25.36 1.13 -27.12
C TRP A 96 25.18 2.55 -27.66
N TYR A 97 24.16 2.79 -28.48
CA TYR A 97 23.83 4.13 -28.95
C TYR A 97 23.27 5.00 -27.82
N SER A 98 22.43 4.45 -26.93
CA SER A 98 21.86 5.17 -25.79
C SER A 98 22.90 5.62 -24.76
N ASN A 99 23.91 4.78 -24.49
CA ASN A 99 24.99 5.08 -23.54
C ASN A 99 26.12 5.95 -24.11
N ALA A 100 26.12 6.23 -25.43
CA ALA A 100 27.15 7.05 -26.04
C ALA A 100 27.04 8.51 -25.57
N ALA A 101 28.18 9.14 -25.26
CA ALA A 101 28.19 10.54 -24.83
C ALA A 101 27.83 11.51 -25.97
N ARG A 102 28.21 11.16 -27.21
CA ARG A 102 27.91 11.88 -28.45
C ARG A 102 27.76 10.87 -29.60
N CYS A 103 26.74 11.06 -30.44
CA CYS A 103 26.59 10.35 -31.72
C CYS A 103 26.90 11.30 -32.88
N TYR A 104 27.92 10.97 -33.67
CA TYR A 104 28.28 11.73 -34.87
C TYR A 104 27.72 11.03 -36.10
N VAL A 105 26.84 11.69 -36.83
CA VAL A 105 26.29 11.23 -38.09
C VAL A 105 27.10 11.83 -39.23
N TYR A 106 27.86 10.98 -39.93
CA TYR A 106 28.70 11.40 -41.06
C TYR A 106 27.99 11.14 -42.39
N LEU A 107 27.54 12.23 -43.04
CA LEU A 107 26.77 12.19 -44.29
C LEU A 107 27.69 12.35 -45.50
N ALA A 108 28.21 11.22 -46.00
CA ALA A 108 29.14 11.22 -47.13
C ALA A 108 28.55 11.72 -48.47
N ASP A 109 27.23 11.81 -48.57
CA ASP A 109 26.47 12.30 -49.74
C ASP A 109 26.02 13.76 -49.63
N VAL A 110 26.28 14.42 -48.50
CA VAL A 110 25.95 15.83 -48.28
C VAL A 110 27.21 16.66 -48.29
N SER A 111 27.33 17.59 -49.23
CA SER A 111 28.44 18.54 -49.31
C SER A 111 28.00 19.92 -48.84
N HIS A 112 28.85 20.60 -48.08
CA HIS A 112 28.63 22.00 -47.68
C HIS A 112 29.54 22.91 -48.52
N PRO A 113 29.10 23.42 -49.69
CA PRO A 113 29.92 24.30 -50.52
C PRO A 113 30.23 25.61 -49.78
N ALA A 114 31.44 26.16 -49.99
CA ALA A 114 31.79 27.50 -49.53
C ALA A 114 30.89 28.54 -50.23
N PRO A 115 30.41 29.59 -49.54
CA PRO A 115 29.48 30.54 -50.14
C PRO A 115 30.14 31.26 -51.33
N ALA A 116 29.63 31.01 -52.53
CA ALA A 116 29.89 31.86 -53.67
C ALA A 116 29.24 33.23 -53.40
N PHE A 117 30.02 34.30 -53.57
CA PHE A 117 29.51 35.67 -53.49
C PHE A 117 28.31 35.83 -54.43
N GLN A 118 27.18 36.29 -53.86
CA GLN A 118 25.89 36.63 -54.49
C GLN A 118 24.83 35.50 -54.58
N SER A 119 23.93 35.44 -53.60
CA SER A 119 22.48 35.53 -53.86
C SER A 119 21.71 35.71 -52.53
N THR A 120 20.87 36.73 -52.46
CA THR A 120 19.89 36.95 -51.41
C THR A 120 18.73 35.96 -51.52
N SER A 121 18.43 35.29 -50.40
CA SER A 121 17.29 34.41 -50.06
C SER A 121 17.11 33.11 -50.85
N VAL A 122 17.39 31.96 -50.23
CA VAL A 122 16.46 30.85 -49.85
C VAL A 122 17.31 29.63 -49.43
N GLY A 123 17.23 29.21 -48.16
CA GLY A 123 17.76 27.94 -47.61
C GLY A 123 19.29 27.81 -47.56
N ALA A 124 19.83 27.11 -46.56
CA ALA A 124 21.24 26.74 -46.63
C ALA A 124 21.47 25.74 -47.78
N PRO A 125 22.51 25.88 -48.62
CA PRO A 125 22.67 25.12 -49.86
C PRO A 125 22.78 23.59 -49.69
N TRP A 126 22.96 23.11 -48.46
CA TRP A 126 23.03 21.69 -48.10
C TRP A 126 21.67 21.09 -47.69
N GLU A 127 20.63 21.88 -47.42
CA GLU A 127 19.35 21.40 -46.87
C GLU A 127 18.65 20.39 -47.79
N SER A 128 18.65 20.62 -49.12
CA SER A 128 18.09 19.67 -50.08
C SER A 128 18.86 18.35 -50.05
N ALA A 129 20.20 18.43 -50.10
CA ALA A 129 21.04 17.24 -50.06
C ALA A 129 20.90 16.46 -48.74
N PHE A 130 20.67 17.16 -47.62
CA PHE A 130 20.38 16.54 -46.32
C PHE A 130 19.06 15.76 -46.34
N ARG A 131 17.98 16.34 -46.89
CA ARG A 131 16.69 15.66 -47.02
C ARG A 131 16.77 14.45 -47.95
N ASP A 132 17.62 14.52 -48.97
CA ASP A 132 17.83 13.45 -49.96
C ASP A 132 18.90 12.41 -49.54
N SER A 133 19.50 12.55 -48.35
CA SER A 133 20.58 11.68 -47.91
C SER A 133 20.11 10.23 -47.74
N ARG A 134 20.92 9.29 -48.25
CA ARG A 134 20.71 7.85 -48.11
C ARG A 134 20.80 7.37 -46.67
N TRP A 135 21.26 8.20 -45.74
CA TRP A 135 21.28 7.85 -44.33
C TRP A 135 19.86 7.67 -43.76
N PHE A 136 18.91 8.53 -44.15
CA PHE A 136 17.53 8.46 -43.67
C PHE A 136 16.75 7.26 -44.22
N THR A 137 17.16 6.72 -45.37
CA THR A 137 16.47 5.58 -45.99
C THR A 137 16.87 4.23 -45.39
N ARG A 138 17.92 4.14 -44.56
CA ARG A 138 18.36 2.87 -43.98
C ARG A 138 17.52 2.45 -42.78
N GLY A 139 17.30 1.14 -42.63
CA GLY A 139 16.59 0.57 -41.48
C GLY A 139 17.33 0.80 -40.15
N TRP A 140 18.62 0.49 -40.11
CA TRP A 140 19.43 0.56 -38.88
C TRP A 140 19.54 1.96 -38.29
N THR A 141 19.51 3.01 -39.13
CA THR A 141 19.62 4.41 -38.69
C THR A 141 18.46 4.86 -37.81
N LEU A 142 17.37 4.08 -37.75
CA LEU A 142 16.28 4.31 -36.81
C LEU A 142 16.76 4.20 -35.35
N GLN A 143 17.52 3.15 -35.01
CA GLN A 143 18.10 3.03 -33.66
C GLN A 143 19.18 4.08 -33.41
N GLU A 144 19.99 4.39 -34.43
CA GLU A 144 21.10 5.35 -34.34
C GLU A 144 20.61 6.79 -34.14
N LEU A 145 19.39 7.10 -34.59
CA LEU A 145 18.73 8.39 -34.41
C LEU A 145 18.01 8.49 -33.05
N LEU A 146 17.29 7.44 -32.67
CA LEU A 146 16.36 7.47 -31.54
C LEU A 146 17.00 7.13 -30.20
N ALA A 147 17.99 6.23 -30.19
CA ALA A 147 18.61 5.78 -28.95
C ALA A 147 19.51 6.84 -28.27
N PRO A 148 20.38 7.59 -28.98
CA PRO A 148 21.28 8.54 -28.33
C PRO A 148 20.57 9.79 -27.82
N ALA A 149 21.00 10.27 -26.65
CA ALA A 149 20.59 11.56 -26.12
C ALA A 149 21.06 12.74 -27.00
N SER A 150 22.25 12.61 -27.63
CA SER A 150 22.86 13.62 -28.49
C SER A 150 23.23 13.05 -29.84
N VAL A 151 22.71 13.64 -30.93
CA VAL A 151 23.02 13.29 -32.32
C VAL A 151 23.38 14.56 -33.09
N GLU A 152 24.54 14.56 -33.73
CA GLU A 152 25.09 15.69 -34.48
C GLU A 152 25.41 15.29 -35.92
N PHE A 153 25.01 16.11 -36.88
CA PHE A 153 25.11 15.82 -38.30
C PHE A 153 26.26 16.58 -38.94
N PHE A 154 27.08 15.89 -39.73
CA PHE A 154 28.25 16.44 -40.41
C PHE A 154 28.23 16.14 -41.90
N SER A 155 28.67 17.11 -42.71
CA SER A 155 28.86 16.96 -44.15
C SER A 155 30.05 16.04 -44.47
N ARG A 156 30.22 15.69 -45.74
CA ARG A 156 31.38 14.95 -46.26
C ARG A 156 32.71 15.65 -45.93
N GLU A 157 32.73 16.98 -45.88
CA GLU A 157 33.91 17.76 -45.53
C GLU A 157 34.15 17.86 -44.01
N GLY A 158 33.28 17.26 -43.18
CA GLY A 158 33.37 17.31 -41.72
C GLY A 158 32.81 18.61 -41.11
N VAL A 159 32.00 19.36 -41.86
CA VAL A 159 31.36 20.59 -41.37
C VAL A 159 30.06 20.23 -40.65
N ARG A 160 29.87 20.77 -39.43
CA ARG A 160 28.65 20.56 -38.63
C ARG A 160 27.45 21.24 -39.30
N LEU A 161 26.43 20.47 -39.65
CA LEU A 161 25.18 20.93 -40.25
C LEU A 161 24.14 21.31 -39.20
N GLY A 162 24.15 20.63 -38.06
CA GLY A 162 23.21 20.84 -36.95
C GLY A 162 23.16 19.62 -36.03
N ASP A 163 22.25 19.65 -35.06
CA ASP A 163 21.96 18.54 -34.16
C ASP A 163 20.48 18.12 -34.23
N LYS A 164 20.16 17.03 -33.52
CA LYS A 164 18.80 16.46 -33.43
C LYS A 164 17.73 17.49 -33.07
N GLY A 165 18.06 18.47 -32.23
CA GLY A 165 17.14 19.53 -31.82
C GLY A 165 17.05 20.65 -32.86
N SER A 166 18.18 21.14 -33.36
CA SER A 166 18.19 22.23 -34.34
C SER A 166 17.56 21.84 -35.69
N LEU A 167 17.60 20.54 -36.04
CA LEU A 167 17.06 20.00 -37.29
C LEU A 167 15.76 19.20 -37.09
N GLU A 168 15.10 19.32 -35.94
CA GLU A 168 13.91 18.53 -35.55
C GLU A 168 12.87 18.43 -36.67
N GLN A 169 12.46 19.55 -37.25
CA GLN A 169 11.43 19.58 -38.30
C GLN A 169 11.91 18.88 -39.59
N HIS A 170 13.17 19.11 -39.98
CA HIS A 170 13.75 18.49 -41.16
C HIS A 170 13.83 16.96 -41.01
N ILE A 171 14.22 16.50 -39.81
CA ILE A 171 14.32 15.07 -39.49
C ILE A 171 12.92 14.46 -39.39
N SER A 172 11.97 15.14 -38.75
CA SER A 172 10.58 14.64 -38.63
C SER A 172 9.94 14.44 -40.01
N ASP A 173 10.11 15.41 -40.91
CA ASP A 173 9.57 15.33 -42.28
C ASP A 173 10.17 14.16 -43.07
N VAL A 174 11.50 14.00 -43.02
CA VAL A 174 12.23 13.03 -43.85
C VAL A 174 12.17 11.61 -43.27
N ALA A 175 12.25 11.47 -41.95
CA ALA A 175 12.26 10.18 -41.29
C ALA A 175 10.85 9.62 -41.02
N HIS A 176 9.79 10.43 -41.21
CA HIS A 176 8.40 10.12 -40.85
C HIS A 176 8.24 9.72 -39.37
N ILE A 177 8.99 10.38 -38.49
CA ILE A 177 8.96 10.19 -37.04
C ILE A 177 8.36 11.45 -36.40
N PRO A 178 7.43 11.33 -35.45
CA PRO A 178 6.89 12.49 -34.75
C PRO A 178 7.98 13.28 -34.01
N ALA A 179 7.92 14.61 -34.11
CA ALA A 179 8.86 15.53 -33.50
C ALA A 179 8.98 15.35 -31.96
N GLU A 180 7.88 14.94 -31.30
CA GLU A 180 7.85 14.57 -29.87
C GLU A 180 8.79 13.40 -29.49
N VAL A 181 9.00 12.43 -30.40
CA VAL A 181 9.94 11.31 -30.18
C VAL A 181 11.38 11.83 -30.25
N LEU A 182 11.66 12.74 -31.18
CA LEU A 182 13.00 13.32 -31.37
C LEU A 182 13.42 14.17 -30.16
N ARG A 183 12.46 14.76 -29.44
CA ARG A 183 12.67 15.50 -28.17
C ARG A 183 12.90 14.62 -26.95
N GLY A 184 12.91 13.30 -27.10
CA GLY A 184 13.26 12.36 -26.03
C GLY A 184 12.07 11.86 -25.20
N SER A 185 10.84 11.92 -25.74
CA SER A 185 9.70 11.26 -25.11
C SER A 185 9.98 9.76 -24.94
N PRO A 186 9.58 9.14 -23.81
CA PRO A 186 9.78 7.70 -23.61
C PRO A 186 9.19 6.89 -24.76
N LEU A 187 10.01 6.04 -25.37
CA LEU A 187 9.58 5.18 -26.48
C LEU A 187 8.50 4.17 -26.06
N SER A 188 8.37 3.89 -24.75
CA SER A 188 7.28 3.10 -24.16
C SER A 188 5.89 3.69 -24.40
N GLY A 189 5.77 4.99 -24.68
CA GLY A 189 4.51 5.65 -25.01
C GLY A 189 4.01 5.40 -26.44
N PHE A 190 4.75 4.64 -27.25
CA PHE A 190 4.42 4.34 -28.65
C PHE A 190 4.14 2.85 -28.85
N GLY A 191 3.05 2.53 -29.55
CA GLY A 191 2.62 1.15 -29.73
C GLY A 191 3.47 0.40 -30.77
N VAL A 192 3.47 -0.94 -30.69
CA VAL A 192 4.11 -1.81 -31.71
C VAL A 192 3.73 -1.43 -33.15
N PRO A 193 2.46 -1.10 -33.48
CA PRO A 193 2.09 -0.66 -34.83
C PRO A 193 2.78 0.63 -35.29
N GLU A 194 3.03 1.57 -34.37
CA GLU A 194 3.68 2.85 -34.69
C GLU A 194 5.17 2.63 -34.97
N CYS A 195 5.87 1.85 -34.15
CA CYS A 195 7.27 1.48 -34.40
C CYS A 195 7.42 0.74 -35.75
N LEU A 196 6.46 -0.12 -36.09
CA LEU A 196 6.41 -0.79 -37.39
C LEU A 196 6.21 0.19 -38.55
N ALA A 197 5.41 1.25 -38.36
CA ALA A 197 5.18 2.28 -39.37
C ALA A 197 6.48 3.05 -39.70
N TRP A 198 7.30 3.38 -38.69
CA TRP A 198 8.59 4.07 -38.90
C TRP A 198 9.59 3.26 -39.74
N MET A 199 9.40 1.94 -39.83
CA MET A 199 10.22 1.05 -40.66
C MET A 199 9.66 0.82 -42.08
N GLN A 200 8.45 1.25 -42.40
CA GLN A 200 7.82 0.97 -43.70
C GLN A 200 8.60 1.58 -44.87
N HIS A 201 9.06 2.83 -44.71
CA HIS A 201 9.75 3.60 -45.76
C HIS A 201 11.27 3.39 -45.80
N ARG A 202 11.78 2.41 -45.04
CA ARG A 202 13.22 2.15 -44.92
C ARG A 202 13.65 0.90 -45.69
N GLU A 203 14.87 0.94 -46.19
CA GLU A 203 15.57 -0.10 -46.93
C GLU A 203 16.61 -0.79 -46.05
N THR A 204 16.74 -2.10 -46.21
CA THR A 204 17.73 -2.92 -45.50
C THR A 204 18.40 -3.87 -46.49
N SER A 205 19.67 -4.17 -46.27
CA SER A 205 20.44 -5.07 -47.15
C SER A 205 19.94 -6.52 -47.09
N ARG A 206 19.40 -6.93 -45.93
CA ARG A 206 18.71 -8.20 -45.73
C ARG A 206 17.26 -7.93 -45.33
N GLU A 207 16.33 -8.76 -45.77
CA GLU A 207 14.90 -8.52 -45.54
C GLU A 207 14.52 -8.66 -44.05
N GLU A 208 15.21 -9.54 -43.33
CA GLU A 208 14.99 -9.81 -41.90
C GLU A 208 15.45 -8.64 -41.01
N ASP A 209 16.42 -7.85 -41.46
CA ASP A 209 16.91 -6.67 -40.73
C ASP A 209 15.80 -5.64 -40.50
N LYS A 210 14.70 -5.69 -41.27
CA LYS A 210 13.50 -4.88 -40.99
C LYS A 210 12.88 -5.20 -39.63
N ALA A 211 12.97 -6.44 -39.17
CA ALA A 211 12.53 -6.85 -37.83
C ALA A 211 13.63 -6.60 -36.79
N TYR A 212 14.90 -6.93 -37.11
CA TYR A 212 15.99 -6.78 -36.15
C TYR A 212 16.32 -5.33 -35.80
N ALA A 213 16.10 -4.39 -36.74
CA ALA A 213 16.21 -2.97 -36.48
C ALA A 213 15.19 -2.44 -35.44
N LEU A 214 14.18 -3.23 -35.07
CA LEU A 214 13.17 -2.86 -34.06
C LEU A 214 13.45 -3.45 -32.66
N LEU A 215 14.43 -4.34 -32.51
CA LEU A 215 14.65 -5.09 -31.27
C LEU A 215 14.82 -4.18 -30.04
N GLY A 216 15.72 -3.20 -30.12
CA GLY A 216 15.97 -2.30 -28.99
C GLY A 216 14.90 -1.23 -28.79
N LEU A 217 14.08 -0.92 -29.80
CA LEU A 217 12.92 -0.02 -29.66
C LEU A 217 11.78 -0.69 -28.90
N LEU A 218 11.64 -2.01 -29.05
CA LEU A 218 10.61 -2.82 -28.42
C LEU A 218 11.11 -3.56 -27.16
N ASP A 219 12.36 -3.30 -26.75
CA ASP A 219 13.05 -3.97 -25.64
C ASP A 219 12.96 -5.52 -25.70
N VAL A 220 13.21 -6.08 -26.90
CA VAL A 220 13.20 -7.52 -27.15
C VAL A 220 14.58 -8.01 -27.53
N SER A 221 14.99 -9.13 -26.92
CA SER A 221 16.17 -9.87 -27.36
C SER A 221 15.77 -11.20 -28.01
N MET A 222 16.32 -11.48 -29.20
CA MET A 222 16.13 -12.79 -29.84
C MET A 222 17.31 -13.20 -30.75
N PRO A 223 17.50 -14.51 -31.00
CA PRO A 223 18.55 -15.00 -31.89
C PRO A 223 18.36 -14.54 -33.34
N LEU A 224 19.44 -14.17 -34.04
CA LEU A 224 19.37 -13.81 -35.46
C LEU A 224 19.38 -15.06 -36.33
N VAL A 225 18.46 -15.14 -37.30
CA VAL A 225 18.35 -16.25 -38.26
C VAL A 225 18.27 -15.65 -39.66
N TYR A 226 19.43 -15.37 -40.23
CA TYR A 226 19.53 -14.84 -41.59
C TYR A 226 19.15 -15.88 -42.64
N GLY A 227 18.25 -15.52 -43.56
CA GLY A 227 17.65 -16.41 -44.56
C GLY A 227 16.23 -16.87 -44.23
N GLU A 228 15.64 -16.45 -43.09
CA GLU A 228 14.25 -16.80 -42.74
C GLU A 228 13.19 -15.95 -43.48
N GLY A 229 13.58 -14.81 -44.04
CA GLY A 229 12.71 -13.84 -44.70
C GLY A 229 11.97 -12.92 -43.73
N ARG A 230 11.55 -11.74 -44.22
CA ARG A 230 10.93 -10.66 -43.42
C ARG A 230 9.78 -11.14 -42.54
N ASP A 231 8.80 -11.84 -43.12
CA ASP A 231 7.56 -12.16 -42.43
C ASP A 231 7.76 -13.13 -41.26
N LYS A 232 8.71 -14.07 -41.38
CA LYS A 232 9.03 -15.02 -40.31
C LYS A 232 9.78 -14.33 -39.17
N ALA A 233 10.75 -13.48 -39.50
CA ALA A 233 11.47 -12.68 -38.51
C ALA A 233 10.51 -11.74 -37.75
N LEU A 234 9.58 -11.09 -38.46
CA LEU A 234 8.58 -10.21 -37.87
C LEU A 234 7.60 -10.97 -36.96
N LYS A 235 7.14 -12.15 -37.41
CA LYS A 235 6.27 -13.01 -36.60
C LYS A 235 6.94 -13.46 -35.31
N ARG A 236 8.23 -13.76 -35.34
CA ARG A 236 9.02 -14.09 -34.14
C ARG A 236 9.19 -12.90 -33.22
N LEU A 237 9.53 -11.72 -33.75
CA LEU A 237 9.62 -10.49 -32.98
C LEU A 237 8.31 -10.23 -32.22
N LEU A 238 7.18 -10.25 -32.93
CA LEU A 238 5.86 -10.08 -32.33
C LEU A 238 5.54 -11.17 -31.30
N GLY A 239 5.98 -12.41 -31.55
CA GLY A 239 5.87 -13.51 -30.60
C GLY A 239 6.67 -13.29 -29.32
N GLU A 240 7.89 -12.74 -29.41
CA GLU A 240 8.71 -12.41 -28.25
C GLU A 240 8.14 -11.21 -27.47
N VAL A 241 7.67 -10.15 -28.14
CA VAL A 241 6.92 -9.05 -27.50
C VAL A 241 5.71 -9.60 -26.73
N HIS A 242 5.02 -10.59 -27.31
CA HIS A 242 3.87 -11.24 -26.68
C HIS A 242 4.25 -12.19 -25.53
N LYS A 243 5.51 -12.63 -25.45
CA LYS A 243 6.05 -13.42 -24.32
C LYS A 243 6.46 -12.53 -23.16
N THR A 244 7.14 -11.40 -23.40
CA THR A 244 7.43 -10.41 -22.35
C THR A 244 6.15 -9.83 -21.72
N THR A 245 5.04 -9.82 -22.46
CA THR A 245 3.71 -9.42 -21.95
C THR A 245 2.86 -10.57 -21.40
N LYS A 246 3.28 -11.84 -21.55
CA LYS A 246 2.60 -13.00 -20.96
C LYS A 246 3.30 -13.47 -19.68
N ILE A 247 2.69 -13.09 -18.56
CA ILE A 247 2.65 -13.86 -17.30
C ILE A 247 4.01 -14.05 -16.60
N GLU A 248 4.60 -12.95 -16.14
CA GLU A 248 4.96 -12.93 -14.72
C GLU A 248 3.83 -12.18 -14.01
N ALA A 249 3.25 -12.76 -12.95
CA ALA A 249 2.30 -12.03 -12.13
C ALA A 249 2.94 -10.71 -11.71
N LEU A 250 2.19 -9.60 -11.81
CA LEU A 250 2.64 -8.34 -11.23
C LEU A 250 3.11 -8.62 -9.79
N PRO A 251 4.27 -8.10 -9.36
CA PRO A 251 4.87 -8.43 -8.08
C PRO A 251 4.16 -7.66 -6.95
N VAL A 252 2.83 -7.70 -6.95
CA VAL A 252 1.96 -7.08 -5.96
C VAL A 252 1.12 -8.16 -5.30
N PRO A 253 0.92 -8.08 -3.97
CA PRO A 253 0.03 -8.99 -3.26
C PRO A 253 -1.41 -8.77 -3.73
N ILE A 254 -2.15 -9.87 -3.88
CA ILE A 254 -3.57 -9.87 -4.26
C ILE A 254 -4.40 -10.60 -3.20
N ALA A 255 -5.65 -10.19 -3.03
CA ALA A 255 -6.59 -10.84 -2.14
C ALA A 255 -7.12 -12.14 -2.76
N ALA A 256 -6.70 -13.29 -2.22
CA ALA A 256 -7.12 -14.59 -2.71
C ALA A 256 -8.65 -14.77 -2.56
N GLY A 257 -9.33 -15.12 -3.65
CA GLY A 257 -10.79 -15.35 -3.63
C GLY A 257 -11.66 -14.10 -3.73
N ALA A 258 -11.07 -12.91 -3.87
CA ALA A 258 -11.81 -11.64 -4.02
C ALA A 258 -12.50 -11.51 -5.38
N ALA A 259 -11.95 -12.13 -6.44
CA ALA A 259 -12.53 -12.10 -7.78
C ALA A 259 -13.81 -12.95 -7.87
N PHE A 260 -14.77 -12.49 -8.68
CA PHE A 260 -16.11 -13.10 -8.83
C PHE A 260 -16.08 -14.54 -9.37
N ASP A 261 -15.04 -14.89 -10.13
CA ASP A 261 -14.78 -16.17 -10.81
C ASP A 261 -13.74 -17.03 -10.09
N SER A 262 -13.32 -16.63 -8.89
CA SER A 262 -12.46 -17.47 -8.07
C SER A 262 -13.16 -18.75 -7.64
N HIS A 263 -12.39 -19.84 -7.43
CA HIS A 263 -12.91 -21.11 -6.91
C HIS A 263 -13.68 -20.94 -5.59
N ALA A 264 -13.35 -19.94 -4.78
CA ALA A 264 -14.07 -19.64 -3.55
C ALA A 264 -15.54 -19.22 -3.77
N ASN A 265 -15.87 -18.75 -4.98
CA ASN A 265 -17.18 -18.22 -5.36
C ASN A 265 -17.86 -19.08 -6.47
N GLU A 266 -17.30 -20.24 -6.85
CA GLU A 266 -17.80 -21.09 -7.95
C GLU A 266 -19.24 -21.59 -7.73
N HIS A 267 -19.60 -21.88 -6.47
CA HIS A 267 -20.91 -22.42 -6.10
C HIS A 267 -21.90 -21.34 -5.62
N ASP A 268 -21.53 -20.06 -5.72
CA ASP A 268 -22.40 -18.97 -5.30
C ASP A 268 -23.51 -18.69 -6.31
N ALA A 269 -24.73 -18.50 -5.81
CA ALA A 269 -25.91 -18.28 -6.64
C ALA A 269 -25.82 -17.01 -7.51
N ARG A 270 -26.39 -17.09 -8.72
CA ARG A 270 -26.65 -15.97 -9.64
C ARG A 270 -28.15 -15.65 -9.66
N CYS A 271 -28.53 -14.52 -10.24
CA CYS A 271 -29.95 -14.20 -10.44
C CYS A 271 -30.58 -15.25 -11.35
N HIS A 272 -31.81 -15.64 -11.05
CA HIS A 272 -32.56 -16.51 -11.94
C HIS A 272 -32.83 -15.76 -13.26
N PRO A 273 -32.69 -16.39 -14.45
CA PRO A 273 -32.75 -15.68 -15.74
C PRO A 273 -34.01 -14.84 -15.97
N ARG A 274 -35.10 -15.18 -15.29
CA ARG A 274 -36.41 -14.51 -15.41
C ARG A 274 -36.74 -13.55 -14.26
N THR A 275 -35.77 -13.23 -13.41
CA THR A 275 -35.98 -12.37 -12.23
C THR A 275 -35.09 -11.15 -12.30
N ARG A 276 -35.52 -10.02 -11.70
CA ARG A 276 -34.75 -8.76 -11.64
C ARG A 276 -34.36 -8.22 -13.02
N VAL A 277 -35.09 -8.61 -14.07
CA VAL A 277 -34.78 -8.29 -15.48
C VAL A 277 -34.70 -6.79 -15.70
N THR A 278 -35.71 -6.04 -15.25
CA THR A 278 -35.75 -4.57 -15.40
C THR A 278 -34.60 -3.86 -14.70
N LEU A 279 -34.18 -4.37 -13.53
CA LEU A 279 -33.05 -3.84 -12.78
C LEU A 279 -31.74 -4.11 -13.51
N LEU A 280 -31.54 -5.33 -13.99
CA LEU A 280 -30.34 -5.69 -14.75
C LEU A 280 -30.25 -4.87 -16.05
N GLU A 281 -31.37 -4.67 -16.76
CA GLU A 281 -31.45 -3.78 -17.92
C GLU A 281 -31.12 -2.32 -17.59
N GLU A 282 -31.50 -1.83 -16.41
CA GLU A 282 -31.12 -0.49 -15.95
C GLU A 282 -29.62 -0.38 -15.69
N VAL A 283 -29.00 -1.40 -15.07
CA VAL A 283 -27.55 -1.45 -14.86
C VAL A 283 -26.81 -1.49 -16.19
N MET A 284 -27.28 -2.27 -17.17
CA MET A 284 -26.66 -2.30 -18.50
C MET A 284 -26.80 -0.95 -19.22
N ARG A 285 -27.98 -0.30 -19.14
CA ARG A 285 -28.19 1.05 -19.68
C ARG A 285 -27.27 2.09 -19.04
N TRP A 286 -27.10 2.04 -17.72
CA TRP A 286 -26.14 2.89 -17.00
C TRP A 286 -24.71 2.65 -17.47
N ALA A 287 -24.31 1.38 -17.63
CA ALA A 287 -22.96 1.04 -18.06
C ALA A 287 -22.65 1.56 -19.47
N ASP A 288 -23.64 1.51 -20.37
CA ASP A 288 -23.50 1.95 -21.76
C ASP A 288 -23.59 3.49 -21.93
N ASP A 289 -24.22 4.22 -21.00
CA ASP A 289 -24.35 5.68 -21.08
C ASP A 289 -22.99 6.41 -20.91
N PRO A 290 -22.42 7.05 -21.94
CA PRO A 290 -21.12 7.73 -21.83
C PRO A 290 -21.13 8.98 -20.95
N GLN A 291 -22.30 9.57 -20.71
CA GLN A 291 -22.48 10.74 -19.84
C GLN A 291 -22.98 10.35 -18.45
N GLY A 292 -23.37 9.10 -18.27
CA GLY A 292 -23.88 8.57 -17.01
C GLY A 292 -22.81 8.57 -15.92
N GLU A 293 -23.26 8.59 -14.67
CA GLU A 293 -22.38 8.74 -13.53
C GLU A 293 -21.34 7.62 -13.37
N PRO A 294 -20.15 7.90 -12.81
CA PRO A 294 -19.06 6.94 -12.74
C PRO A 294 -19.33 5.79 -11.76
N ILE A 295 -20.27 5.97 -10.82
CA ILE A 295 -20.62 4.96 -9.82
C ILE A 295 -22.11 4.62 -9.92
N PHE A 296 -22.44 3.33 -9.94
CA PHE A 296 -23.79 2.82 -9.68
C PHE A 296 -23.81 2.16 -8.31
N TRP A 297 -24.56 2.71 -7.37
CA TRP A 297 -24.66 2.20 -6.02
C TRP A 297 -25.97 1.43 -5.80
N LEU A 298 -25.90 0.11 -5.83
CA LEU A 298 -27.02 -0.75 -5.50
C LEU A 298 -27.06 -1.02 -3.99
N ASN A 299 -28.01 -0.40 -3.30
CA ASN A 299 -28.13 -0.53 -1.85
C ASN A 299 -29.41 -1.23 -1.41
N GLY A 300 -29.40 -1.80 -0.20
CA GLY A 300 -30.57 -2.42 0.37
C GLY A 300 -30.30 -3.20 1.66
N MET A 301 -31.37 -3.55 2.36
CA MET A 301 -31.30 -4.28 3.62
C MET A 301 -30.70 -5.69 3.44
N ALA A 302 -30.37 -6.34 4.56
CA ALA A 302 -29.86 -7.71 4.55
C ALA A 302 -30.87 -8.68 3.90
N GLY A 303 -30.42 -9.57 3.02
CA GLY A 303 -31.27 -10.60 2.43
C GLY A 303 -32.08 -10.21 1.18
N THR A 304 -31.86 -9.01 0.63
CA THR A 304 -32.54 -8.53 -0.60
C THR A 304 -31.92 -9.04 -1.90
N GLY A 305 -30.74 -9.68 -1.86
CA GLY A 305 -30.09 -10.28 -3.04
C GLY A 305 -28.95 -9.48 -3.68
N LYS A 306 -28.41 -8.44 -3.01
CA LYS A 306 -27.32 -7.58 -3.52
C LYS A 306 -26.15 -8.35 -4.15
N SER A 307 -25.52 -9.26 -3.39
CA SER A 307 -24.37 -10.03 -3.87
C SER A 307 -24.71 -10.96 -5.03
N THR A 308 -25.92 -11.52 -5.06
CA THR A 308 -26.42 -12.32 -6.19
C THR A 308 -26.53 -11.47 -7.45
N ILE A 309 -27.01 -10.22 -7.34
CA ILE A 309 -27.08 -9.28 -8.45
C ILE A 309 -25.67 -8.89 -8.90
N SER A 310 -24.79 -8.50 -7.97
CA SER A 310 -23.39 -8.12 -8.26
C SER A 310 -22.63 -9.20 -9.02
N ARG A 311 -22.77 -10.46 -8.59
CA ARG A 311 -22.19 -11.61 -9.28
C ARG A 311 -22.72 -11.80 -10.69
N THR A 312 -24.02 -11.59 -10.90
CA THR A 312 -24.66 -11.67 -12.22
C THR A 312 -24.14 -10.56 -13.13
N VAL A 313 -24.06 -9.34 -12.61
CA VAL A 313 -23.53 -8.17 -13.30
C VAL A 313 -22.06 -8.38 -13.69
N ALA A 314 -21.22 -8.87 -12.77
CA ALA A 314 -19.82 -9.20 -13.06
C ALA A 314 -19.70 -10.25 -14.17
N GLN A 315 -20.51 -11.30 -14.13
CA GLN A 315 -20.52 -12.33 -15.16
C GLN A 315 -20.93 -11.77 -16.53
N SER A 316 -22.01 -10.99 -16.59
CA SER A 316 -22.46 -10.39 -17.85
C SER A 316 -21.37 -9.50 -18.48
N PHE A 317 -20.68 -8.68 -17.68
CA PHE A 317 -19.58 -7.87 -18.19
C PHE A 317 -18.31 -8.67 -18.50
N ALA A 318 -18.09 -9.82 -17.86
CA ALA A 318 -17.01 -10.72 -18.23
C ALA A 318 -17.26 -11.38 -19.60
N GLU A 319 -18.50 -11.79 -19.86
CA GLU A 319 -18.92 -12.39 -21.13
C GLU A 319 -18.88 -11.41 -22.30
N THR A 320 -19.18 -10.11 -22.06
CA THR A 320 -19.03 -9.06 -23.08
C THR A 320 -17.59 -8.56 -23.24
N GLY A 321 -16.67 -8.94 -22.33
CA GLY A 321 -15.29 -8.47 -22.31
C GLY A 321 -15.09 -7.07 -21.73
N ASP A 322 -16.13 -6.48 -21.12
CA ASP A 322 -16.11 -5.13 -20.55
C ASP A 322 -15.66 -5.07 -19.08
N LEU A 323 -15.70 -6.19 -18.35
CA LEU A 323 -15.31 -6.22 -16.94
C LEU A 323 -13.79 -6.01 -16.83
N GLY A 324 -13.36 -4.97 -16.13
CA GLY A 324 -11.95 -4.68 -15.84
C GLY A 324 -11.43 -5.38 -14.60
N GLY A 325 -12.28 -5.56 -13.58
CA GLY A 325 -11.90 -6.22 -12.34
C GLY A 325 -13.07 -6.34 -11.38
N SER A 326 -12.96 -7.26 -10.43
CA SER A 326 -13.98 -7.49 -9.41
C SER A 326 -13.39 -7.71 -8.03
N PHE A 327 -14.04 -7.18 -7.00
CA PHE A 327 -13.65 -7.39 -5.61
C PHE A 327 -14.88 -7.58 -4.74
N PHE A 328 -14.96 -8.74 -4.09
CA PHE A 328 -16.07 -9.13 -3.22
C PHE A 328 -15.61 -9.08 -1.77
N PHE A 329 -15.97 -8.01 -1.06
CA PHE A 329 -15.66 -7.85 0.35
C PHE A 329 -16.33 -8.94 1.18
N LYS A 330 -15.64 -9.36 2.25
CA LYS A 330 -16.15 -10.31 3.25
C LYS A 330 -15.65 -9.93 4.62
N ARG A 331 -16.58 -9.53 5.49
CA ARG A 331 -16.25 -9.06 6.85
C ARG A 331 -15.57 -10.17 7.64
N GLY A 332 -14.45 -9.84 8.30
CA GLY A 332 -13.68 -10.80 9.11
C GLY A 332 -12.66 -11.66 8.34
N GLU A 333 -12.74 -11.78 7.01
CA GLU A 333 -11.70 -12.46 6.23
C GLU A 333 -10.51 -11.50 5.99
N ARG A 334 -9.31 -11.79 6.51
CA ARG A 334 -8.14 -10.88 6.49
C ARG A 334 -7.91 -10.13 5.17
N ASP A 335 -7.85 -10.84 4.06
CA ASP A 335 -7.51 -10.25 2.75
C ASP A 335 -8.72 -9.63 2.03
N ARG A 336 -9.96 -9.99 2.44
CA ARG A 336 -11.21 -9.57 1.78
C ARG A 336 -12.05 -8.63 2.63
N GLY A 337 -11.77 -8.49 3.92
CA GLY A 337 -12.35 -7.51 4.84
C GLY A 337 -11.49 -6.25 4.90
N ASN A 338 -10.18 -6.35 4.65
CA ASN A 338 -9.28 -5.19 4.63
C ASN A 338 -9.12 -4.61 3.21
N ALA A 339 -9.20 -3.29 3.09
CA ALA A 339 -9.01 -2.57 1.83
C ALA A 339 -7.55 -2.53 1.33
N ALA A 340 -6.54 -2.89 2.15
CA ALA A 340 -5.12 -2.79 1.81
C ALA A 340 -4.73 -3.46 0.49
N LEU A 341 -5.42 -4.55 0.12
CA LEU A 341 -5.19 -5.30 -1.13
C LEU A 341 -6.23 -4.99 -2.21
N PHE A 342 -7.14 -4.04 -1.99
CA PHE A 342 -8.24 -3.74 -2.90
C PHE A 342 -7.74 -3.29 -4.27
N PHE A 343 -6.94 -2.21 -4.32
CA PHE A 343 -6.49 -1.64 -5.59
C PHE A 343 -5.40 -2.47 -6.26
N THR A 344 -4.52 -3.14 -5.50
CA THR A 344 -3.55 -4.09 -6.08
C THR A 344 -4.24 -5.27 -6.76
N THR A 345 -5.32 -5.80 -6.16
CA THR A 345 -6.12 -6.89 -6.73
C THR A 345 -6.87 -6.47 -7.99
N ILE A 346 -7.46 -5.26 -7.99
CA ILE A 346 -8.13 -4.71 -9.16
C ILE A 346 -7.11 -4.44 -10.29
N ALA A 347 -5.95 -3.85 -9.99
CA ALA A 347 -4.92 -3.59 -10.98
C ALA A 347 -4.37 -4.88 -11.60
N ALA A 348 -4.15 -5.93 -10.80
CA ALA A 348 -3.73 -7.23 -11.31
C ALA A 348 -4.76 -7.86 -12.26
N GLN A 349 -6.05 -7.79 -11.93
CA GLN A 349 -7.12 -8.25 -12.81
C GLN A 349 -7.21 -7.40 -14.09
N LEU A 350 -7.05 -6.09 -13.95
CA LEU A 350 -7.12 -5.16 -15.07
C LEU A 350 -6.00 -5.40 -16.07
N VAL A 351 -4.76 -5.58 -15.62
CA VAL A 351 -3.61 -5.91 -16.49
C VAL A 351 -3.77 -7.28 -17.15
N ALA A 352 -4.34 -8.26 -16.46
CA ALA A 352 -4.61 -9.56 -17.05
C ALA A 352 -5.60 -9.49 -18.22
N ARG A 353 -6.54 -8.53 -18.19
CA ARG A 353 -7.55 -8.31 -19.22
C ARG A 353 -7.13 -7.30 -20.29
N GLU A 354 -6.32 -6.33 -19.89
CA GLU A 354 -5.75 -5.31 -20.74
C GLU A 354 -4.21 -5.31 -20.62
N PRO A 355 -3.50 -6.21 -21.34
CA PRO A 355 -2.06 -6.35 -21.22
C PRO A 355 -1.26 -5.11 -21.62
N SER A 356 -1.86 -4.15 -22.35
CA SER A 356 -1.22 -2.88 -22.71
C SER A 356 -0.86 -2.04 -21.48
N LEU A 357 -1.61 -2.20 -20.38
CA LEU A 357 -1.35 -1.53 -19.10
C LEU A 357 -0.19 -2.15 -18.32
N ALA A 358 0.31 -3.33 -18.71
CA ALA A 358 1.31 -4.06 -17.94
C ALA A 358 2.59 -3.25 -17.74
N LEU A 359 3.06 -2.55 -18.77
CA LEU A 359 4.29 -1.76 -18.73
C LEU A 359 4.15 -0.55 -17.80
N ASP A 360 3.03 0.18 -17.90
CA ASP A 360 2.78 1.36 -17.07
C ASP A 360 2.61 0.99 -15.60
N VAL A 361 1.82 -0.06 -15.32
CA VAL A 361 1.64 -0.56 -13.94
C VAL A 361 2.94 -1.11 -13.38
N ARG A 362 3.75 -1.80 -14.20
CA ARG A 362 5.05 -2.30 -13.78
C ARG A 362 6.03 -1.16 -13.49
N ALA A 363 6.09 -0.15 -14.35
CA ALA A 363 6.92 1.05 -14.12
C ALA A 363 6.51 1.78 -12.84
N ALA A 364 5.20 1.86 -12.54
CA ALA A 364 4.71 2.43 -11.30
C ALA A 364 5.18 1.64 -10.07
N ILE A 365 5.17 0.30 -10.13
CA ILE A 365 5.66 -0.56 -9.05
C ILE A 365 7.18 -0.47 -8.88
N ASP A 366 7.93 -0.52 -9.98
CA ASP A 366 9.40 -0.51 -9.93
C ASP A 366 9.94 0.85 -9.47
N SER A 367 9.24 1.95 -9.77
CA SER A 367 9.60 3.30 -9.29
C SER A 367 9.25 3.54 -7.81
N HIS A 368 8.34 2.74 -7.22
CA HIS A 368 7.85 2.92 -5.84
C HIS A 368 7.86 1.59 -5.07
N PRO A 369 9.03 1.14 -4.56
CA PRO A 369 9.12 -0.08 -3.77
C PRO A 369 8.18 -0.03 -2.55
N GLY A 370 7.32 -1.04 -2.41
CA GLY A 370 6.35 -1.12 -1.32
C GLY A 370 5.00 -0.44 -1.58
N LEU A 371 4.67 -0.10 -2.83
CA LEU A 371 3.39 0.51 -3.22
C LEU A 371 2.15 -0.21 -2.66
N SER A 372 2.19 -1.54 -2.50
CA SER A 372 1.12 -2.34 -1.88
C SER A 372 0.87 -2.07 -0.39
N THR A 373 1.81 -1.41 0.29
CA THR A 373 1.71 -1.02 1.71
C THR A 373 1.44 0.46 1.89
N LYS A 374 1.42 1.24 0.80
CA LYS A 374 1.10 2.66 0.79
C LYS A 374 -0.41 2.90 0.91
N ALA A 375 -0.78 4.16 1.14
CA ALA A 375 -2.17 4.58 1.28
C ALA A 375 -3.01 4.26 0.02
N LEU A 376 -4.30 3.97 0.22
CA LEU A 376 -5.23 3.61 -0.86
C LEU A 376 -5.29 4.64 -2.00
N LYS A 377 -5.12 5.93 -1.67
CA LYS A 377 -5.07 7.01 -2.67
C LYS A 377 -3.88 6.83 -3.63
N GLU A 378 -2.69 6.56 -3.11
CA GLU A 378 -1.48 6.40 -3.90
C GLU A 378 -1.56 5.12 -4.75
N GLN A 379 -2.06 4.03 -4.17
CA GLN A 379 -2.34 2.80 -4.92
C GLN A 379 -3.31 3.08 -6.09
N PHE A 380 -4.40 3.80 -5.85
CA PHE A 380 -5.38 4.13 -6.89
C PHE A 380 -4.78 5.03 -7.99
N GLU A 381 -4.07 6.08 -7.61
CA GLU A 381 -3.49 7.03 -8.57
C GLU A 381 -2.47 6.33 -9.47
N ARG A 382 -1.54 5.56 -8.89
CA ARG A 382 -0.42 4.95 -9.61
C ARG A 382 -0.76 3.63 -10.32
N LEU A 383 -1.64 2.81 -9.75
CA LEU A 383 -1.97 1.49 -10.33
C LEU A 383 -3.18 1.52 -11.27
N LEU A 384 -4.04 2.55 -11.17
CA LEU A 384 -5.27 2.63 -11.94
C LEU A 384 -5.36 3.92 -12.74
N LEU A 385 -5.38 5.09 -12.08
CA LEU A 385 -5.72 6.35 -12.74
C LEU A 385 -4.69 6.77 -13.78
N GLU A 386 -3.39 6.75 -13.43
CA GLU A 386 -2.30 7.11 -14.35
C GLU A 386 -2.17 6.12 -15.52
N PRO A 387 -2.09 4.78 -15.32
CA PRO A 387 -2.03 3.82 -16.41
C PRO A 387 -3.24 3.91 -17.35
N LEU A 388 -4.45 4.04 -16.81
CA LEU A 388 -5.66 4.20 -17.63
C LEU A 388 -5.68 5.54 -18.38
N GLY A 389 -5.14 6.61 -17.78
CA GLY A 389 -5.00 7.91 -18.45
C GLY A 389 -4.04 7.89 -19.63
N ASN A 390 -2.99 7.07 -19.56
CA ASN A 390 -1.97 6.93 -20.59
C ASN A 390 -2.38 6.01 -21.75
N LEU A 391 -3.48 5.27 -21.61
CA LEU A 391 -3.93 4.30 -22.59
C LEU A 391 -4.42 5.02 -23.87
N LYS A 392 -3.62 4.95 -24.94
CA LYS A 392 -3.95 5.51 -26.25
C LYS A 392 -5.05 4.69 -26.93
N VAL A 393 -6.26 5.24 -27.00
CA VAL A 393 -7.40 4.63 -27.70
C VAL A 393 -7.51 5.21 -29.12
N LEU A 394 -7.82 4.36 -30.11
CA LEU A 394 -8.05 4.79 -31.48
C LEU A 394 -9.12 5.90 -31.55
N PRO A 395 -8.92 6.99 -32.30
CA PRO A 395 -9.93 8.02 -32.47
C PRO A 395 -11.19 7.39 -33.09
N ASN A 396 -12.30 7.42 -32.34
CA ASN A 396 -13.62 6.80 -32.57
C ASN A 396 -13.93 5.46 -31.88
N SER A 397 -12.99 4.86 -31.12
CA SER A 397 -13.32 3.76 -30.20
C SER A 397 -13.39 4.30 -28.78
N ARG A 398 -14.54 4.17 -28.09
CA ARG A 398 -14.61 4.39 -26.62
C ARG A 398 -14.65 3.01 -25.98
N LYS A 399 -13.51 2.57 -25.45
CA LYS A 399 -13.44 1.30 -24.73
C LYS A 399 -14.08 1.48 -23.34
N LYS A 400 -15.02 0.60 -23.01
CA LYS A 400 -15.72 0.56 -21.72
C LYS A 400 -14.99 -0.39 -20.78
N ILE A 401 -14.81 0.01 -19.53
CA ILE A 401 -14.20 -0.80 -18.48
C ILE A 401 -15.07 -0.68 -17.23
N ILE A 402 -15.63 -1.80 -16.78
CA ILE A 402 -16.48 -1.85 -15.59
C ILE A 402 -15.74 -2.52 -14.43
N LEU A 403 -15.71 -1.87 -13.28
CA LEU A 403 -15.26 -2.43 -12.02
C LEU A 403 -16.45 -2.87 -11.19
N VAL A 404 -16.41 -4.07 -10.59
CA VAL A 404 -17.50 -4.57 -9.74
C VAL A 404 -17.00 -4.70 -8.30
N VAL A 405 -17.64 -3.99 -7.38
CA VAL A 405 -17.34 -4.02 -5.95
C VAL A 405 -18.57 -4.50 -5.19
N ASP A 406 -18.48 -5.67 -4.56
CA ASP A 406 -19.58 -6.23 -3.80
C ASP A 406 -19.39 -6.05 -2.30
N ALA A 407 -20.50 -5.77 -1.61
CA ALA A 407 -20.60 -5.69 -0.16
C ALA A 407 -19.60 -4.71 0.48
N LEU A 408 -19.53 -3.48 -0.04
CA LEU A 408 -18.58 -2.46 0.45
C LEU A 408 -18.73 -2.19 1.97
N ASP A 409 -19.94 -2.36 2.52
CA ASP A 409 -20.22 -2.29 3.96
C ASP A 409 -19.54 -3.38 4.80
N GLU A 410 -18.99 -4.42 4.17
CA GLU A 410 -18.25 -5.50 4.82
C GLU A 410 -16.74 -5.24 4.92
N CYS A 411 -16.26 -4.06 4.51
CA CYS A 411 -14.89 -3.64 4.78
C CYS A 411 -14.71 -3.26 6.27
N ASP A 412 -13.61 -3.72 6.88
CA ASP A 412 -13.39 -3.67 8.34
C ASP A 412 -13.23 -2.25 8.88
N ARG A 413 -12.71 -1.31 8.06
CA ARG A 413 -12.44 0.07 8.45
C ARG A 413 -13.38 1.04 7.73
N GLU A 414 -14.17 1.78 8.50
CA GLU A 414 -15.10 2.80 7.98
C GLU A 414 -14.37 3.90 7.18
N ASP A 415 -13.19 4.34 7.64
CA ASP A 415 -12.37 5.34 6.94
C ASP A 415 -11.96 4.89 5.53
N ASP A 416 -11.64 3.60 5.36
CA ASP A 416 -11.22 3.06 4.07
C ASP A 416 -12.38 3.06 3.06
N ILE A 417 -13.59 2.79 3.52
CA ILE A 417 -14.81 2.84 2.69
C ILE A 417 -15.03 4.25 2.17
N ARG A 418 -14.92 5.27 3.04
CA ARG A 418 -15.01 6.69 2.64
C ARG A 418 -13.99 7.02 1.56
N VAL A 419 -12.73 6.59 1.76
CA VAL A 419 -11.64 6.82 0.80
C VAL A 419 -11.94 6.12 -0.54
N ILE A 420 -12.38 4.87 -0.53
CA ILE A 420 -12.73 4.13 -1.75
C ILE A 420 -13.84 4.83 -2.54
N ILE A 421 -14.93 5.25 -1.88
CA ILE A 421 -16.04 5.98 -2.52
C ILE A 421 -15.52 7.25 -3.21
N HIS A 422 -14.70 8.03 -2.51
CA HIS A 422 -14.14 9.26 -3.05
C HIS A 422 -13.21 8.99 -4.25
N LEU A 423 -12.34 7.98 -4.17
CA LEU A 423 -11.40 7.64 -5.24
C LEU A 423 -12.12 7.12 -6.49
N LEU A 424 -13.09 6.21 -6.34
CA LEU A 424 -13.88 5.72 -7.48
C LEU A 424 -14.63 6.86 -8.20
N SER A 425 -15.04 7.91 -7.48
CA SER A 425 -15.71 9.08 -8.09
C SER A 425 -14.79 9.85 -9.07
N ARG A 426 -13.46 9.69 -8.93
CA ARG A 426 -12.46 10.34 -9.80
C ARG A 426 -12.27 9.64 -11.14
N LEU A 427 -12.83 8.44 -11.34
CA LEU A 427 -12.77 7.74 -12.62
C LEU A 427 -13.41 8.56 -13.77
N LYS A 428 -14.33 9.48 -13.46
CA LYS A 428 -14.93 10.44 -14.40
C LYS A 428 -13.89 11.37 -15.05
N ALA A 429 -12.70 11.53 -14.49
CA ALA A 429 -11.64 12.37 -15.03
C ALA A 429 -10.98 11.78 -16.31
N LEU A 430 -11.20 10.49 -16.60
CA LEU A 430 -10.66 9.82 -17.77
C LEU A 430 -11.50 10.14 -19.01
N ASN A 431 -11.05 11.11 -19.81
CA ASN A 431 -11.81 11.60 -20.98
C ASN A 431 -11.78 10.64 -22.18
N SER A 432 -10.78 9.75 -22.27
CA SER A 432 -10.53 8.82 -23.39
C SER A 432 -11.15 7.44 -23.18
N LEU A 433 -11.49 7.05 -21.95
CA LEU A 433 -12.00 5.73 -21.56
C LEU A 433 -13.27 5.86 -20.72
N GLN A 434 -14.23 4.97 -20.94
CA GLN A 434 -15.45 4.91 -20.12
C GLN A 434 -15.23 3.92 -18.97
N VAL A 435 -14.61 4.40 -17.89
CA VAL A 435 -14.36 3.59 -16.69
C VAL A 435 -15.42 3.86 -15.65
N LYS A 436 -16.17 2.82 -15.25
CA LYS A 436 -17.27 2.94 -14.27
C LYS A 436 -17.21 1.86 -13.21
N ALA A 437 -17.78 2.11 -12.04
CA ALA A 437 -17.80 1.20 -10.90
C ALA A 437 -19.23 0.85 -10.48
N PHE A 438 -19.58 -0.44 -10.51
CA PHE A 438 -20.80 -0.96 -9.90
C PHE A 438 -20.50 -1.39 -8.46
N VAL A 439 -21.16 -0.76 -7.50
CA VAL A 439 -20.89 -0.93 -6.07
C VAL A 439 -22.16 -1.41 -5.38
N THR A 440 -22.07 -2.43 -4.52
CA THR A 440 -23.18 -2.84 -3.66
C THR A 440 -22.87 -2.62 -2.19
N GLY A 441 -23.90 -2.34 -1.39
CA GLY A 441 -23.75 -2.33 0.07
C GLY A 441 -25.02 -2.07 0.88
N ARG A 442 -24.93 -2.10 2.20
CA ARG A 442 -26.01 -1.66 3.10
C ARG A 442 -26.06 -0.13 3.18
N PRO A 443 -27.25 0.49 3.25
CA PRO A 443 -27.40 1.94 3.35
C PRO A 443 -27.21 2.42 4.79
N GLU A 444 -26.09 2.09 5.42
CA GLU A 444 -25.75 2.60 6.76
C GLU A 444 -25.63 4.13 6.73
N LEU A 445 -25.92 4.79 7.85
CA LEU A 445 -26.04 6.24 7.89
C LEU A 445 -24.77 6.94 7.36
N TRP A 446 -23.59 6.49 7.80
CA TRP A 446 -22.31 7.08 7.43
C TRP A 446 -21.98 6.81 5.94
N ILE A 447 -22.23 5.62 5.41
CA ILE A 447 -22.09 5.33 3.96
C ILE A 447 -22.99 6.25 3.12
N ARG A 448 -24.24 6.45 3.55
CA ARG A 448 -25.17 7.38 2.87
C ARG A 448 -24.66 8.82 2.89
N LEU A 449 -24.06 9.26 3.99
CA LEU A 449 -23.46 10.59 4.11
C LEU A 449 -22.25 10.73 3.18
N ASP A 450 -21.40 9.71 3.07
CA ASP A 450 -20.24 9.73 2.19
C ASP A 450 -20.62 9.75 0.69
N PHE A 451 -21.65 8.99 0.28
CA PHE A 451 -22.21 9.12 -1.07
C PHE A 451 -22.85 10.49 -1.30
N LYS A 452 -23.56 11.06 -0.31
CA LYS A 452 -24.07 12.44 -0.42
C LYS A 452 -22.97 13.48 -0.57
N ASN A 453 -21.78 13.27 0.00
CA ASN A 453 -20.65 14.18 -0.16
C ASN A 453 -20.08 14.21 -1.59
N ILE A 454 -20.42 13.23 -2.43
CA ILE A 454 -20.06 13.17 -3.86
C ILE A 454 -21.29 13.33 -4.77
N GLU A 455 -22.29 14.12 -4.35
CA GLU A 455 -23.51 14.39 -5.10
C GLU A 455 -23.22 14.79 -6.56
N GLY A 456 -23.94 14.17 -7.51
CA GLY A 456 -23.69 14.33 -8.94
C GLY A 456 -22.52 13.52 -9.50
N ARG A 457 -22.06 12.48 -8.77
CA ARG A 457 -21.07 11.49 -9.23
C ARG A 457 -21.48 10.03 -9.00
N TYR A 458 -22.74 9.78 -8.69
CA TYR A 458 -23.26 8.42 -8.55
C TYR A 458 -24.75 8.39 -8.92
N GLN A 459 -25.20 7.22 -9.36
CA GLN A 459 -26.62 6.84 -9.46
C GLN A 459 -26.87 5.78 -8.40
N ASP A 460 -27.92 5.89 -7.59
CA ASP A 460 -28.30 4.86 -6.63
C ASP A 460 -29.61 4.16 -6.97
N LEU A 461 -29.72 2.91 -6.53
CA LEU A 461 -30.95 2.14 -6.58
C LEU A 461 -31.13 1.41 -5.24
N VAL A 462 -32.26 1.69 -4.59
CA VAL A 462 -32.62 1.13 -3.29
C VAL A 462 -33.51 -0.10 -3.49
N LEU A 463 -32.99 -1.30 -3.23
CA LEU A 463 -33.70 -2.56 -3.50
C LEU A 463 -35.02 -2.73 -2.74
N HIS A 464 -35.18 -2.07 -1.59
CA HIS A 464 -36.39 -2.15 -0.78
C HIS A 464 -37.45 -1.11 -1.15
N ASP A 465 -37.09 -0.13 -2.00
CA ASP A 465 -38.02 0.86 -2.55
C ASP A 465 -38.62 0.40 -3.89
N ILE A 466 -38.12 -0.71 -4.45
CA ILE A 466 -38.74 -1.38 -5.59
C ILE A 466 -40.18 -1.76 -5.21
N SER A 467 -41.12 -1.47 -6.11
CA SER A 467 -42.55 -1.70 -5.84
C SER A 467 -42.82 -3.15 -5.42
N LYS A 468 -43.61 -3.32 -4.36
CA LYS A 468 -44.02 -4.63 -3.82
C LYS A 468 -44.51 -5.61 -4.90
N PRO A 469 -45.33 -5.20 -5.90
CA PRO A 469 -45.79 -6.11 -6.94
C PRO A 469 -44.66 -6.70 -7.82
N VAL A 470 -43.60 -5.93 -8.09
CA VAL A 470 -42.45 -6.41 -8.86
C VAL A 470 -41.65 -7.44 -8.06
N ILE A 471 -41.44 -7.18 -6.76
CA ILE A 471 -40.76 -8.13 -5.86
C ILE A 471 -41.57 -9.42 -5.72
N GLU A 472 -42.90 -9.31 -5.56
CA GLU A 472 -43.82 -10.46 -5.51
C GLU A 472 -43.70 -11.33 -6.77
N LEU A 473 -43.70 -10.70 -7.94
CA LEU A 473 -43.58 -11.40 -9.21
C LEU A 473 -42.23 -12.12 -9.35
N ASP A 474 -41.12 -11.43 -9.07
CA ASP A 474 -39.79 -12.04 -9.18
C ASP A 474 -39.62 -13.23 -8.20
N ILE A 475 -40.11 -13.09 -6.96
CA ILE A 475 -40.07 -14.19 -5.97
C ILE A 475 -40.96 -15.35 -6.42
N ALA A 476 -42.15 -15.06 -6.95
CA ALA A 476 -43.06 -16.10 -7.43
C ALA A 476 -42.44 -16.91 -8.58
N VAL A 477 -41.82 -16.23 -9.54
CA VAL A 477 -41.12 -16.88 -10.66
C VAL A 477 -39.96 -17.76 -10.14
N TYR A 478 -39.14 -17.22 -9.24
CA TYR A 478 -38.05 -18.00 -8.62
C TYR A 478 -38.56 -19.25 -7.89
N LEU A 479 -39.59 -19.10 -7.04
CA LEU A 479 -40.16 -20.21 -6.28
C LEU A 479 -40.79 -21.27 -7.20
N GLN A 480 -41.50 -20.85 -8.25
CA GLN A 480 -42.09 -21.78 -9.22
C GLN A 480 -41.03 -22.67 -9.87
N ASP A 481 -39.94 -22.07 -10.34
CA ASP A 481 -38.87 -22.79 -11.03
C ASP A 481 -38.08 -23.69 -10.06
N GLU A 482 -37.68 -23.17 -8.90
CA GLU A 482 -36.91 -23.96 -7.93
C GLU A 482 -37.73 -25.09 -7.30
N LEU A 483 -39.02 -24.87 -7.01
CA LEU A 483 -39.89 -25.94 -6.49
C LEU A 483 -40.15 -27.01 -7.56
N ALA A 484 -40.28 -26.63 -8.84
CA ALA A 484 -40.36 -27.60 -9.93
C ALA A 484 -39.07 -28.43 -10.03
N ASN A 485 -37.90 -27.81 -9.92
CA ASN A 485 -36.61 -28.48 -9.89
C ASN A 485 -36.50 -29.46 -8.70
N ILE A 486 -36.93 -29.04 -7.50
CA ILE A 486 -36.95 -29.89 -6.30
C ILE A 486 -37.90 -31.08 -6.49
N ARG A 487 -39.11 -30.85 -7.02
CA ARG A 487 -40.10 -31.88 -7.34
C ARG A 487 -39.53 -32.90 -8.30
N GLU A 488 -38.92 -32.47 -9.40
CA GLU A 488 -38.34 -33.36 -10.40
C GLU A 488 -37.17 -34.16 -9.85
N GLY A 489 -36.26 -33.52 -9.11
CA GLY A 489 -35.15 -34.20 -8.43
C GLY A 489 -35.64 -35.23 -7.41
N TYR A 490 -36.68 -34.90 -6.65
CA TYR A 490 -37.30 -35.81 -5.68
C TYR A 490 -37.99 -36.99 -6.39
N ASN A 491 -38.80 -36.72 -7.43
CA ASN A 491 -39.54 -37.75 -8.15
C ASN A 491 -38.62 -38.74 -8.89
N LYS A 492 -37.47 -38.28 -9.38
CA LYS A 492 -36.43 -39.14 -9.98
C LYS A 492 -35.77 -40.09 -8.97
N SER A 493 -35.85 -39.80 -7.67
CA SER A 493 -35.14 -40.53 -6.62
C SER A 493 -36.07 -41.32 -5.68
N VAL A 494 -37.37 -41.40 -5.96
CA VAL A 494 -38.34 -42.19 -5.19
C VAL A 494 -39.23 -43.05 -6.09
N ALA A 495 -39.79 -44.14 -5.53
CA ALA A 495 -40.77 -44.97 -6.21
C ALA A 495 -42.04 -44.18 -6.57
N VAL A 496 -42.76 -44.63 -7.61
CA VAL A 496 -43.93 -43.94 -8.20
C VAL A 496 -44.98 -43.56 -7.15
N GLU A 497 -45.22 -44.43 -6.17
CA GLU A 497 -46.18 -44.22 -5.08
C GLU A 497 -45.85 -43.05 -4.15
N ARG A 498 -44.58 -42.64 -4.09
CA ARG A 498 -44.09 -41.55 -3.25
C ARG A 498 -43.84 -40.27 -4.04
N GLN A 499 -44.06 -40.27 -5.36
CA GLN A 499 -43.82 -39.10 -6.19
C GLN A 499 -44.80 -37.97 -5.85
N LEU A 500 -44.28 -36.75 -5.88
CA LEU A 500 -45.08 -35.55 -5.75
C LEU A 500 -45.89 -35.34 -7.04
N VAL A 501 -47.14 -34.92 -6.87
CA VAL A 501 -48.04 -34.63 -8.00
C VAL A 501 -47.50 -33.52 -8.90
N HIS A 502 -47.96 -33.49 -10.16
CA HIS A 502 -47.46 -32.51 -11.12
C HIS A 502 -47.73 -31.06 -10.69
N ASP A 503 -48.84 -30.77 -10.02
CA ASP A 503 -49.15 -29.42 -9.57
C ASP A 503 -48.52 -29.06 -8.21
N TRP A 504 -47.66 -29.91 -7.62
CA TRP A 504 -47.09 -29.63 -6.29
C TRP A 504 -46.20 -28.37 -6.30
N PRO A 505 -46.31 -27.47 -5.29
CA PRO A 505 -47.20 -27.51 -4.12
C PRO A 505 -48.56 -26.78 -4.29
N GLY A 506 -48.90 -26.39 -5.51
CA GLY A 506 -50.12 -25.66 -5.87
C GLY A 506 -49.95 -24.14 -5.78
N GLN A 507 -50.68 -23.40 -6.62
CA GLN A 507 -50.53 -21.94 -6.71
C GLN A 507 -50.93 -21.19 -5.44
N ALA A 508 -51.89 -21.70 -4.68
CA ALA A 508 -52.27 -21.11 -3.39
C ALA A 508 -51.10 -21.16 -2.38
N THR A 509 -50.36 -22.27 -2.35
CA THR A 509 -49.20 -22.46 -1.48
C THR A 509 -48.03 -21.59 -1.91
N ILE A 510 -47.78 -21.49 -3.22
CA ILE A 510 -46.74 -20.60 -3.77
C ILE A 510 -47.03 -19.15 -3.37
N LYS A 511 -48.29 -18.70 -3.48
CA LYS A 511 -48.69 -17.36 -3.04
C LYS A 511 -48.40 -17.11 -1.56
N VAL A 512 -48.69 -18.09 -0.69
CA VAL A 512 -48.36 -18.02 0.73
C VAL A 512 -46.85 -17.87 0.95
N LEU A 513 -46.03 -18.66 0.25
CA LEU A 513 -44.56 -18.58 0.35
C LEU A 513 -44.03 -17.23 -0.16
N VAL A 514 -44.62 -16.67 -1.21
CA VAL A 514 -44.30 -15.32 -1.72
C VAL A 514 -44.61 -14.27 -0.65
N ASP A 515 -45.80 -14.32 -0.04
CA ASP A 515 -46.20 -13.37 1.01
C ASP A 515 -45.26 -13.44 2.24
N MET A 516 -44.80 -14.64 2.60
CA MET A 516 -43.81 -14.83 3.66
C MET A 516 -42.42 -14.30 3.29
N ALA A 517 -42.05 -14.40 2.01
CA ALA A 517 -40.74 -13.98 1.53
C ALA A 517 -40.62 -12.46 1.41
N VAL A 518 -41.65 -11.74 0.98
CA VAL A 518 -41.54 -10.32 0.60
C VAL A 518 -41.14 -9.42 1.80
N PRO A 519 -40.11 -8.54 1.66
CA PRO A 519 -39.30 -8.26 0.47
C PRO A 519 -37.95 -9.02 0.41
N LEU A 520 -37.74 -10.01 1.26
CA LEU A 520 -36.49 -10.73 1.49
C LEU A 520 -36.37 -12.00 0.62
N PHE A 521 -35.63 -11.91 -0.48
CA PHE A 521 -35.29 -13.06 -1.33
C PHE A 521 -34.57 -14.20 -0.59
N ILE A 522 -33.84 -13.87 0.48
CA ILE A 522 -33.15 -14.87 1.29
C ILE A 522 -34.11 -15.91 1.88
N PHE A 523 -35.36 -15.53 2.21
CA PHE A 523 -36.36 -16.48 2.68
C PHE A 523 -36.66 -17.54 1.62
N ALA A 524 -37.00 -17.10 0.40
CA ALA A 524 -37.33 -18.00 -0.69
C ALA A 524 -36.17 -18.96 -1.01
N ALA A 525 -34.94 -18.44 -1.07
CA ALA A 525 -33.76 -19.28 -1.31
C ALA A 525 -33.50 -20.28 -0.18
N THR A 526 -33.63 -19.85 1.08
CA THR A 526 -33.39 -20.71 2.25
C THR A 526 -34.47 -21.79 2.37
N VAL A 527 -35.73 -21.46 2.10
CA VAL A 527 -36.82 -22.45 2.02
C VAL A 527 -36.56 -23.47 0.93
N CYS A 528 -36.20 -23.06 -0.29
CA CYS A 528 -35.88 -24.02 -1.36
C CYS A 528 -34.71 -24.95 -0.97
N ARG A 529 -33.64 -24.43 -0.35
CA ARG A 529 -32.54 -25.27 0.16
C ARG A 529 -33.02 -26.26 1.21
N PHE A 530 -33.86 -25.79 2.15
CA PHE A 530 -34.42 -26.62 3.20
C PHE A 530 -35.32 -27.74 2.63
N LEU A 531 -36.18 -27.43 1.66
CA LEU A 531 -37.04 -28.41 0.96
C LEU A 531 -36.27 -29.42 0.11
N LYS A 532 -35.07 -29.05 -0.34
CA LYS A 532 -34.18 -29.93 -1.12
C LYS A 532 -33.42 -30.91 -0.21
N ASP A 533 -33.22 -30.58 1.07
CA ASP A 533 -32.43 -31.42 1.98
C ASP A 533 -33.19 -32.68 2.40
N ARG A 534 -32.68 -33.84 1.95
CA ARG A 534 -33.30 -35.15 2.18
C ARG A 534 -33.13 -35.67 3.60
N ARG A 535 -32.22 -35.10 4.40
CA ARG A 535 -31.92 -35.57 5.77
C ARG A 535 -33.04 -35.24 6.75
N CYS A 536 -33.76 -34.14 6.53
CA CYS A 536 -34.76 -33.62 7.46
C CYS A 536 -36.23 -33.97 7.09
N GLY A 537 -36.43 -34.83 6.07
CA GLY A 537 -37.73 -35.30 5.60
C GLY A 537 -37.92 -35.18 4.08
N GLY A 538 -39.12 -35.54 3.59
CA GLY A 538 -39.51 -35.27 2.20
C GLY A 538 -39.97 -33.82 2.00
N PRO A 539 -39.90 -33.26 0.77
CA PRO A 539 -40.23 -31.86 0.49
C PRO A 539 -41.63 -31.46 0.98
N ASP A 540 -42.63 -32.33 0.81
CA ASP A 540 -44.01 -32.03 1.22
C ASP A 540 -44.19 -31.95 2.75
N GLN A 541 -43.53 -32.84 3.49
CA GLN A 541 -43.54 -32.83 4.95
C GLN A 541 -42.81 -31.59 5.49
N GLN A 542 -41.68 -31.24 4.88
CA GLN A 542 -40.89 -30.06 5.22
C GLN A 542 -41.65 -28.76 4.92
N LEU A 543 -42.34 -28.70 3.78
CA LEU A 543 -43.20 -27.58 3.42
C LEU A 543 -44.32 -27.39 4.44
N THR A 544 -44.95 -28.48 4.88
CA THR A 544 -45.98 -28.45 5.93
C THR A 544 -45.45 -27.85 7.25
N LYS A 545 -44.18 -28.11 7.61
CA LYS A 545 -43.55 -27.52 8.81
C LYS A 545 -43.40 -25.99 8.68
N ILE A 546 -43.01 -25.50 7.49
CA ILE A 546 -42.86 -24.06 7.23
C ILE A 546 -44.22 -23.36 7.30
N LEU A 547 -45.26 -23.92 6.66
CA LEU A 547 -46.59 -23.32 6.63
C LEU A 547 -47.24 -23.22 8.01
N LYS A 548 -46.94 -24.17 8.92
CA LYS A 548 -47.40 -24.10 10.33
C LYS A 548 -46.84 -22.92 11.12
N HIS A 549 -45.71 -22.35 10.71
CA HIS A 549 -45.11 -21.19 11.39
C HIS A 549 -45.76 -19.86 10.99
N GLN A 550 -46.33 -19.78 9.78
CA GLN A 550 -47.08 -18.60 9.32
C GLN A 550 -48.23 -18.23 10.27
N THR A 551 -48.89 -19.24 10.87
CA THR A 551 -50.02 -19.04 11.78
C THR A 551 -49.61 -18.66 13.21
N ARG A 552 -48.33 -18.78 13.57
CA ARG A 552 -47.81 -18.53 14.94
C ARG A 552 -47.05 -17.22 15.11
N SER A 553 -46.45 -16.66 14.05
CA SER A 553 -45.51 -15.55 14.20
C SER A 553 -46.18 -14.16 14.06
N GLN A 554 -46.19 -13.39 15.15
CA GLN A 554 -46.24 -11.91 15.13
C GLN A 554 -44.82 -11.28 15.18
N GLY A 555 -43.76 -12.08 14.95
CA GLY A 555 -42.35 -11.68 15.08
C GLY A 555 -41.72 -11.02 13.84
N SER A 556 -40.40 -10.79 13.90
CA SER A 556 -39.61 -10.18 12.81
C SER A 556 -39.50 -11.10 11.58
N LYS A 557 -39.30 -10.55 10.38
CA LYS A 557 -39.20 -11.33 9.13
C LYS A 557 -38.01 -12.31 9.06
N LEU A 558 -36.98 -12.09 9.89
CA LEU A 558 -35.89 -13.05 10.04
C LEU A 558 -36.31 -14.24 10.91
N ASP A 559 -37.23 -14.03 11.85
CA ASP A 559 -37.80 -15.11 12.67
C ASP A 559 -38.56 -16.10 11.80
N THR A 560 -39.38 -15.60 10.88
CA THR A 560 -40.07 -16.44 9.89
C THR A 560 -39.11 -17.21 8.99
N THR A 561 -37.90 -16.69 8.77
CA THR A 561 -36.88 -17.33 7.91
C THR A 561 -36.13 -18.44 8.64
N TYR A 562 -35.61 -18.18 9.84
CA TYR A 562 -34.64 -19.07 10.49
C TYR A 562 -35.25 -19.95 11.58
N LEU A 563 -36.26 -19.49 12.32
CA LEU A 563 -36.86 -20.30 13.40
C LEU A 563 -37.44 -21.63 12.89
N PRO A 564 -38.15 -21.71 11.74
CA PRO A 564 -38.68 -22.99 11.27
C PRO A 564 -37.60 -24.04 10.98
N ILE A 565 -36.37 -23.60 10.73
CA ILE A 565 -35.20 -24.47 10.48
C ILE A 565 -34.59 -24.87 11.81
N LEU A 566 -34.33 -23.90 12.69
CA LEU A 566 -33.68 -24.13 13.98
C LEU A 566 -34.58 -24.91 14.95
N GLU A 567 -35.89 -24.66 14.97
CA GLU A 567 -36.82 -25.38 15.84
C GLU A 567 -36.81 -26.89 15.56
N GLN A 568 -36.44 -27.34 14.36
CA GLN A 568 -36.35 -28.77 14.05
C GLN A 568 -35.28 -29.49 14.84
N LEU A 569 -34.27 -28.77 15.33
CA LEU A 569 -33.27 -29.32 16.24
C LEU A 569 -33.89 -29.72 17.60
N ILE A 570 -35.01 -29.11 17.96
CA ILE A 570 -35.64 -29.25 19.29
C ILE A 570 -37.08 -29.80 19.24
N VAL A 571 -37.66 -30.00 18.05
CA VAL A 571 -39.01 -30.57 17.90
C VAL A 571 -39.02 -32.00 18.44
N GLY A 572 -39.92 -32.27 19.40
CA GLY A 572 -40.13 -33.61 19.96
C GLY A 572 -39.24 -33.97 21.15
N LEU A 573 -38.31 -33.09 21.54
CA LEU A 573 -37.42 -33.29 22.70
C LEU A 573 -38.06 -32.85 24.02
N ALA A 574 -37.63 -33.44 25.14
CA ALA A 574 -37.99 -33.01 26.49
C ALA A 574 -37.24 -31.73 26.91
N GLY A 575 -37.70 -31.02 27.94
CA GLY A 575 -37.16 -29.71 28.33
C GLY A 575 -35.64 -29.69 28.59
N SER A 576 -35.09 -30.73 29.22
CA SER A 576 -33.64 -30.87 29.44
C SER A 576 -32.86 -31.14 28.15
N GLU A 577 -33.36 -32.04 27.30
CA GLU A 577 -32.73 -32.39 26.02
C GLU A 577 -32.73 -31.20 25.05
N LYS A 578 -33.79 -30.38 25.07
CA LYS A 578 -33.83 -29.13 24.31
C LYS A 578 -32.71 -28.18 24.72
N GLN A 579 -32.49 -28.05 26.04
CA GLN A 579 -31.45 -27.19 26.57
C GLN A 579 -30.07 -27.68 26.12
N ASP A 580 -29.80 -28.98 26.24
CA ASP A 580 -28.53 -29.60 25.80
C ASP A 580 -28.23 -29.32 24.33
N VAL A 581 -29.22 -29.50 23.45
CA VAL A 581 -29.08 -29.22 22.02
C VAL A 581 -28.85 -27.73 21.76
N THR A 582 -29.57 -26.84 22.44
CA THR A 582 -29.37 -25.39 22.28
C THR A 582 -28.01 -24.93 22.79
N ASP A 583 -27.48 -25.54 23.86
CA ASP A 583 -26.17 -25.19 24.40
C ASP A 583 -25.03 -25.67 23.50
N ILE A 584 -25.15 -26.89 22.95
CA ILE A 584 -24.23 -27.39 21.92
C ILE A 584 -24.29 -26.50 20.67
N PHE A 585 -25.49 -26.10 20.24
CA PHE A 585 -25.67 -25.19 19.12
C PHE A 585 -24.98 -23.85 19.37
N ARG A 586 -25.22 -23.20 20.52
CA ARG A 586 -24.59 -21.92 20.86
C ARG A 586 -23.07 -22.03 20.88
N LYS A 587 -22.54 -23.13 21.42
CA LYS A 587 -21.10 -23.37 21.47
C LYS A 587 -20.48 -23.54 20.08
N ILE A 588 -21.12 -24.29 19.19
CA ILE A 588 -20.60 -24.58 17.83
C ILE A 588 -20.91 -23.42 16.88
N VAL A 589 -22.19 -23.14 16.66
CA VAL A 589 -22.66 -22.15 15.68
C VAL A 589 -22.39 -20.73 16.15
N GLY A 590 -22.52 -20.46 17.46
CA GLY A 590 -22.11 -19.16 18.01
C GLY A 590 -20.63 -18.88 17.79
N SER A 591 -19.77 -19.90 17.89
CA SER A 591 -18.35 -19.76 17.53
C SER A 591 -18.17 -19.49 16.04
N ILE A 592 -18.83 -20.25 15.15
CA ILE A 592 -18.74 -20.04 13.68
C ILE A 592 -19.13 -18.61 13.29
N VAL A 593 -20.17 -18.08 13.93
CA VAL A 593 -20.76 -16.77 13.61
C VAL A 593 -19.91 -15.58 14.11
N LEU A 594 -19.08 -15.80 15.14
CA LEU A 594 -18.29 -14.75 15.79
C LEU A 594 -16.79 -14.82 15.49
N LEU A 595 -16.31 -15.92 14.92
CA LEU A 595 -14.94 -16.02 14.45
C LEU A 595 -14.70 -15.02 13.32
N ALA A 596 -13.62 -14.26 13.42
CA ALA A 596 -13.19 -13.37 12.34
C ALA A 596 -12.89 -14.20 11.07
N GLU A 597 -12.02 -15.20 11.20
CA GLU A 597 -11.71 -16.12 10.10
C GLU A 597 -12.51 -17.43 10.22
N PRO A 598 -13.20 -17.87 9.15
CA PRO A 598 -13.97 -19.10 9.19
C PRO A 598 -13.04 -20.31 9.34
N LEU A 599 -13.35 -21.20 10.29
CA LEU A 599 -12.56 -22.38 10.58
C LEU A 599 -13.12 -23.64 9.91
N SER A 600 -12.25 -24.61 9.66
CA SER A 600 -12.65 -25.95 9.24
C SER A 600 -13.33 -26.71 10.38
N THR A 601 -14.14 -27.74 10.09
CA THR A 601 -14.79 -28.53 11.16
C THR A 601 -13.78 -29.17 12.10
N LEU A 602 -12.61 -29.58 11.58
CA LEU A 602 -11.50 -30.08 12.40
C LEU A 602 -10.92 -29.02 13.34
N SER A 603 -10.60 -27.84 12.80
CA SER A 603 -10.05 -26.73 13.60
C SER A 603 -11.04 -26.22 14.64
N LEU A 604 -12.32 -26.14 14.27
CA LEU A 604 -13.40 -25.71 15.16
C LEU A 604 -13.59 -26.69 16.32
N ALA A 605 -13.66 -28.00 16.03
CA ALA A 605 -13.81 -29.05 17.04
C ALA A 605 -12.69 -29.00 18.10
N ASN A 606 -11.45 -28.82 17.64
CA ASN A 606 -10.29 -28.63 18.52
C ASN A 606 -10.41 -27.34 19.34
N LEU A 607 -10.79 -26.22 18.69
CA LEU A 607 -10.90 -24.91 19.33
C LEU A 607 -11.87 -24.91 20.51
N ILE A 608 -13.07 -25.46 20.32
CA ILE A 608 -14.14 -25.41 21.33
C ILE A 608 -14.14 -26.66 22.23
N SER A 609 -13.16 -27.56 22.07
CA SER A 609 -13.06 -28.83 22.80
C SER A 609 -14.35 -29.66 22.72
N VAL A 610 -14.88 -29.83 21.52
CA VAL A 610 -16.05 -30.68 21.22
C VAL A 610 -15.62 -31.76 20.25
N SER A 611 -16.15 -32.98 20.42
CA SER A 611 -15.79 -34.08 19.53
C SER A 611 -16.18 -33.74 18.08
N ARG A 612 -15.33 -34.12 17.13
CA ARG A 612 -15.58 -33.86 15.71
C ARG A 612 -16.92 -34.46 15.24
N ALA A 613 -17.28 -35.64 15.73
CA ALA A 613 -18.56 -36.27 15.39
C ALA A 613 -19.75 -35.35 15.73
N VAL A 614 -19.76 -34.76 16.93
CA VAL A 614 -20.82 -33.83 17.35
C VAL A 614 -20.85 -32.56 16.51
N VAL A 615 -19.69 -32.06 16.08
CA VAL A 615 -19.62 -30.91 15.16
C VAL A 615 -20.19 -31.28 13.79
N ASP A 616 -19.72 -32.38 13.21
CA ASP A 616 -20.15 -32.85 11.89
C ASP A 616 -21.67 -33.19 11.91
N ASP A 617 -22.19 -33.81 12.97
CA ASP A 617 -23.62 -34.10 13.17
C ASP A 617 -24.48 -32.82 13.24
N MET A 618 -24.01 -31.79 13.96
CA MET A 618 -24.69 -30.49 14.01
C MET A 618 -24.65 -29.78 12.66
N MET A 619 -23.52 -29.84 11.96
CA MET A 619 -23.38 -29.28 10.61
C MET A 619 -24.33 -29.96 9.63
N ASP A 620 -24.52 -31.28 9.75
CA ASP A 620 -25.43 -32.07 8.92
C ASP A 620 -26.90 -31.65 9.00
N LEU A 621 -27.30 -31.03 10.10
CA LEU A 621 -28.66 -30.51 10.30
C LEU A 621 -28.83 -29.06 9.82
N LEU A 622 -27.74 -28.35 9.51
CA LEU A 622 -27.73 -26.91 9.25
C LEU A 622 -27.25 -26.53 7.83
N HIS A 623 -27.19 -27.48 6.89
CA HIS A 623 -26.79 -27.23 5.49
C HIS A 623 -27.71 -26.26 4.72
N SER A 624 -28.88 -25.91 5.25
CA SER A 624 -29.74 -24.89 4.66
C SER A 624 -29.24 -23.46 4.92
N VAL A 625 -28.45 -23.26 5.99
CA VAL A 625 -27.96 -21.96 6.46
C VAL A 625 -26.42 -21.86 6.49
N LEU A 626 -25.72 -23.00 6.53
CA LEU A 626 -24.27 -23.11 6.48
C LEU A 626 -23.79 -23.80 5.19
N SER A 627 -22.74 -23.28 4.60
CA SER A 627 -21.95 -23.92 3.56
C SER A 627 -20.87 -24.78 4.22
N VAL A 628 -21.06 -26.09 4.17
CA VAL A 628 -20.17 -27.09 4.77
C VAL A 628 -19.43 -27.83 3.65
N PRO A 629 -18.12 -27.59 3.48
CA PRO A 629 -17.34 -28.25 2.43
C PRO A 629 -17.18 -29.76 2.68
N SER A 630 -17.06 -30.55 1.61
CA SER A 630 -16.81 -32.01 1.72
C SER A 630 -15.43 -32.35 2.29
N LYS A 631 -14.46 -31.45 2.19
CA LYS A 631 -13.13 -31.61 2.78
C LYS A 631 -13.11 -31.02 4.18
N SER A 632 -12.74 -31.81 5.18
CA SER A 632 -12.72 -31.41 6.59
C SER A 632 -11.66 -30.38 6.97
N THR A 633 -10.77 -30.02 6.03
CA THR A 633 -9.76 -28.96 6.18
C THR A 633 -10.20 -27.63 5.60
N SER A 634 -11.29 -27.62 4.82
CA SER A 634 -11.86 -26.42 4.24
C SER A 634 -12.78 -25.72 5.24
N PRO A 635 -12.86 -24.38 5.24
CA PRO A 635 -13.60 -23.63 6.25
C PRO A 635 -15.12 -23.72 6.06
N VAL A 636 -15.85 -23.80 7.17
CA VAL A 636 -17.32 -23.71 7.19
C VAL A 636 -17.71 -22.23 7.08
N ARG A 637 -18.67 -21.91 6.19
CA ARG A 637 -19.09 -20.53 5.93
C ARG A 637 -20.58 -20.33 6.11
N LEU A 638 -20.98 -19.12 6.47
CA LEU A 638 -22.39 -18.71 6.44
C LEU A 638 -22.83 -18.48 4.99
N PHE A 639 -24.05 -18.87 4.62
CA PHE A 639 -24.58 -18.48 3.30
C PHE A 639 -24.91 -16.99 3.22
N HIS A 640 -25.24 -16.36 4.36
CA HIS A 640 -25.62 -14.96 4.40
C HIS A 640 -25.45 -14.37 5.80
N LEU A 641 -24.93 -13.13 5.88
CA LEU A 641 -24.65 -12.43 7.14
C LEU A 641 -25.90 -12.17 7.99
N SER A 642 -27.11 -12.11 7.39
CA SER A 642 -28.35 -11.98 8.16
C SER A 642 -28.61 -13.13 9.13
N PHE A 643 -27.99 -14.30 8.94
CA PHE A 643 -28.08 -15.39 9.91
C PHE A 643 -27.28 -15.07 11.18
N ARG A 644 -26.09 -14.48 11.03
CA ARG A 644 -25.34 -13.88 12.15
C ARG A 644 -26.20 -12.82 12.84
N ASP A 645 -26.67 -11.84 12.07
CA ASP A 645 -27.44 -10.70 12.60
C ASP A 645 -28.68 -11.18 13.39
N PHE A 646 -29.33 -12.26 12.93
CA PHE A 646 -30.45 -12.90 13.61
C PHE A 646 -30.08 -13.54 14.97
N LEU A 647 -28.92 -14.20 15.04
CA LEU A 647 -28.49 -14.96 16.23
C LEU A 647 -27.96 -14.06 17.36
N VAL A 648 -27.37 -12.91 17.01
CA VAL A 648 -26.74 -11.99 17.98
C VAL A 648 -27.63 -10.80 18.37
N ASP A 649 -28.80 -10.65 17.73
CA ASP A 649 -29.73 -9.53 17.98
C ASP A 649 -30.13 -9.44 19.47
N PRO A 650 -29.75 -8.36 20.20
CA PRO A 650 -30.04 -8.21 21.61
C PRO A 650 -31.54 -8.25 21.93
N GLY A 651 -32.40 -7.85 20.99
CA GLY A 651 -33.86 -7.87 21.14
C GLY A 651 -34.46 -9.27 21.20
N LYS A 652 -33.67 -10.32 20.92
CA LYS A 652 -34.12 -11.72 20.85
C LYS A 652 -33.66 -12.60 22.00
N ARG A 653 -32.97 -12.01 22.98
CA ARG A 653 -32.42 -12.72 24.15
C ARG A 653 -33.45 -13.59 24.87
N ASP A 654 -34.67 -13.09 25.05
CA ASP A 654 -35.72 -13.76 25.82
C ASP A 654 -36.70 -14.58 24.95
N THR A 655 -36.65 -14.42 23.62
CA THR A 655 -37.63 -14.99 22.69
C THR A 655 -37.05 -16.08 21.78
N ASN A 656 -35.74 -16.07 21.53
CA ASN A 656 -35.06 -17.04 20.68
C ASN A 656 -34.19 -17.99 21.53
N PRO A 657 -34.53 -19.29 21.61
CA PRO A 657 -33.73 -20.26 22.36
C PRO A 657 -32.35 -20.51 21.74
N PHE A 658 -32.08 -20.06 20.52
CA PHE A 658 -30.79 -20.19 19.85
C PHE A 658 -29.96 -18.89 19.89
N TRP A 659 -30.41 -17.85 20.61
CA TRP A 659 -29.69 -16.59 20.74
C TRP A 659 -28.28 -16.79 21.32
N VAL A 660 -27.31 -16.05 20.76
CA VAL A 660 -25.89 -16.11 21.09
C VAL A 660 -25.46 -14.79 21.73
N ASP A 661 -24.93 -14.88 22.95
CA ASP A 661 -24.31 -13.75 23.63
C ASP A 661 -22.91 -13.52 23.06
N GLU A 662 -22.72 -12.40 22.34
CA GLU A 662 -21.43 -12.07 21.73
C GLU A 662 -20.31 -11.99 22.77
N THR A 663 -20.55 -11.32 23.90
CA THR A 663 -19.52 -11.06 24.92
C THR A 663 -19.11 -12.34 25.63
N ALA A 664 -20.09 -13.16 26.02
CA ALA A 664 -19.82 -14.43 26.67
C ALA A 664 -19.13 -15.42 25.72
N THR A 665 -19.57 -15.47 24.45
CA THR A 665 -18.99 -16.39 23.46
C THR A 665 -17.57 -15.98 23.10
N HIS A 666 -17.28 -14.69 22.91
CA HIS A 666 -15.90 -14.22 22.72
C HIS A 666 -14.99 -14.58 23.90
N SER A 667 -15.49 -14.42 25.13
CA SER A 667 -14.75 -14.82 26.34
C SER A 667 -14.49 -16.33 26.37
N SER A 668 -15.48 -17.15 25.99
CA SER A 668 -15.34 -18.61 25.91
C SER A 668 -14.37 -19.06 24.83
N ILE A 669 -14.40 -18.43 23.65
CA ILE A 669 -13.44 -18.70 22.58
C ILE A 669 -12.04 -18.38 23.08
N ALA A 670 -11.83 -17.18 23.62
CA ALA A 670 -10.53 -16.75 24.14
C ALA A 670 -9.96 -17.70 25.22
N ALA A 671 -10.79 -18.15 26.16
CA ALA A 671 -10.40 -19.16 27.14
C ALA A 671 -9.98 -20.48 26.48
N SER A 672 -10.78 -20.99 25.54
CA SER A 672 -10.47 -22.26 24.86
C SER A 672 -9.20 -22.18 24.01
N CYS A 673 -8.91 -21.01 23.46
CA CYS A 673 -7.65 -20.72 22.78
C CYS A 673 -6.44 -20.81 23.71
N LEU A 674 -6.55 -20.23 24.91
CA LEU A 674 -5.50 -20.28 25.93
C LEU A 674 -5.28 -21.71 26.44
N ASP A 675 -6.34 -22.48 26.60
CA ASP A 675 -6.25 -23.90 26.99
C ASP A 675 -5.52 -24.72 25.92
N LEU A 676 -5.84 -24.49 24.63
CA LEU A 676 -5.13 -25.12 23.52
C LEU A 676 -3.66 -24.75 23.47
N LEU A 677 -3.34 -23.46 23.65
CA LEU A 677 -1.96 -23.00 23.72
C LEU A 677 -1.19 -23.63 24.89
N SER A 678 -1.87 -23.83 26.01
CA SER A 678 -1.31 -24.43 27.23
C SER A 678 -1.16 -25.95 27.15
N SER A 679 -1.81 -26.60 26.18
CA SER A 679 -1.70 -28.05 25.96
C SER A 679 -0.31 -28.43 25.43
N SER A 680 0.22 -29.55 25.92
CA SER A 680 1.58 -30.00 25.58
C SER A 680 1.75 -30.23 24.08
N GLY A 681 2.58 -29.41 23.42
CA GLY A 681 2.95 -29.58 22.00
C GLY A 681 2.66 -28.38 21.10
N HIS A 682 1.78 -27.45 21.51
CA HIS A 682 1.46 -26.24 20.74
C HIS A 682 2.48 -25.13 21.02
N LEU A 683 2.61 -24.70 22.27
CA LEU A 683 3.73 -23.87 22.71
C LEU A 683 4.90 -24.75 23.15
N LYS A 684 6.02 -24.67 22.43
CA LYS A 684 7.26 -25.40 22.74
C LYS A 684 8.49 -24.57 22.44
N LYS A 685 9.60 -24.88 23.12
CA LYS A 685 10.92 -24.29 22.82
C LYS A 685 11.28 -24.56 21.36
N ASP A 686 11.75 -23.52 20.68
CA ASP A 686 12.06 -23.55 19.24
C ASP A 686 10.88 -24.00 18.36
N ILE A 687 9.75 -23.27 18.47
CA ILE A 687 8.52 -23.58 17.73
C ILE A 687 8.75 -23.70 16.21
N CYS A 688 9.64 -22.87 15.66
CA CYS A 688 10.01 -22.84 14.24
C CYS A 688 11.15 -23.82 13.86
N ASN A 689 11.61 -24.63 14.83
CA ASN A 689 12.70 -25.60 14.69
C ASN A 689 13.91 -25.00 13.95
N LEU A 690 14.34 -23.79 14.34
CA LEU A 690 15.39 -23.04 13.67
C LEU A 690 16.77 -23.68 13.87
N GLN A 691 16.94 -24.48 14.93
CA GLN A 691 18.10 -25.34 15.25
C GLN A 691 19.48 -24.66 15.36
N VAL A 692 19.67 -23.48 14.78
CA VAL A 692 20.92 -22.73 14.80
C VAL A 692 20.75 -21.50 15.68
N PRO A 693 21.52 -21.40 16.76
CA PRO A 693 21.46 -20.27 17.65
C PRO A 693 22.26 -19.11 16.98
N GLY A 694 21.59 -17.99 16.66
CA GLY A 694 22.20 -16.81 15.97
C GLY A 694 21.49 -16.32 14.70
N ILE A 695 20.38 -16.93 14.28
CA ILE A 695 19.58 -16.45 13.14
C ILE A 695 18.85 -15.16 13.52
N THR A 696 19.10 -14.06 12.79
CA THR A 696 18.43 -12.77 12.97
C THR A 696 16.96 -12.87 12.58
N ARG A 697 16.08 -12.04 13.17
CA ARG A 697 14.66 -12.01 12.82
C ARG A 697 14.41 -11.80 11.32
N ALA A 698 15.20 -10.94 10.68
CA ALA A 698 15.12 -10.67 9.24
C ALA A 698 15.38 -11.91 8.36
N ASN A 699 16.10 -12.91 8.88
CA ASN A 699 16.44 -14.14 8.17
C ASN A 699 15.49 -15.30 8.49
N VAL A 700 14.44 -15.06 9.28
CA VAL A 700 13.38 -16.05 9.55
C VAL A 700 12.27 -15.89 8.51
N ASP A 701 12.15 -16.86 7.61
CA ASP A 701 11.10 -16.90 6.60
C ASP A 701 9.70 -16.91 7.24
N LEU A 702 8.85 -15.95 6.83
CA LEU A 702 7.48 -15.81 7.29
C LEU A 702 6.66 -17.08 7.01
N ALA A 703 6.89 -17.75 5.87
CA ALA A 703 6.21 -18.98 5.51
C ALA A 703 6.55 -20.13 6.48
N ARG A 704 7.79 -20.14 7.01
CA ARG A 704 8.21 -21.10 8.04
C ARG A 704 7.51 -20.83 9.36
N VAL A 705 7.40 -19.57 9.78
CA VAL A 705 6.64 -19.17 10.97
C VAL A 705 5.18 -19.59 10.85
N GLU A 706 4.58 -19.32 9.70
CA GLU A 706 3.20 -19.72 9.40
C GLU A 706 3.05 -21.25 9.47
N SER A 707 3.94 -22.02 8.85
CA SER A 707 3.87 -23.49 8.87
C SER A 707 3.96 -24.11 10.27
N CYS A 708 4.66 -23.45 11.20
CA CYS A 708 4.91 -23.95 12.56
C CYS A 708 3.82 -23.56 13.56
N LEU A 709 3.03 -22.54 13.26
CA LEU A 709 1.87 -22.13 14.05
C LEU A 709 0.60 -22.79 13.48
N PRO A 710 -0.12 -23.62 14.27
CA PRO A 710 -1.40 -24.17 13.83
C PRO A 710 -2.40 -23.07 13.47
N THR A 711 -3.23 -23.29 12.44
CA THR A 711 -4.15 -22.27 11.91
C THR A 711 -5.08 -21.67 12.97
N HIS A 712 -5.55 -22.49 13.93
CA HIS A 712 -6.39 -22.03 15.05
C HIS A 712 -5.64 -21.17 16.08
N VAL A 713 -4.31 -21.25 16.15
CA VAL A 713 -3.45 -20.38 16.98
C VAL A 713 -3.16 -19.05 16.29
N ARG A 714 -3.13 -19.02 14.95
CA ARG A 714 -2.88 -17.79 14.18
C ARG A 714 -4.02 -16.76 14.33
N SER A 715 -5.26 -17.24 14.45
CA SER A 715 -6.45 -16.40 14.61
C SER A 715 -6.53 -15.66 15.97
N LEU A 716 -5.55 -15.86 16.87
CA LEU A 716 -5.57 -15.35 18.25
C LEU A 716 -5.02 -13.94 18.43
N ARG A 717 -4.46 -13.33 17.37
CA ARG A 717 -3.76 -12.04 17.45
C ARG A 717 -4.69 -10.84 17.75
N VAL A 718 -6.00 -11.06 17.88
CA VAL A 718 -7.03 -10.01 18.04
C VAL A 718 -7.73 -10.06 19.41
N LEU A 719 -7.46 -11.05 20.27
CA LEU A 719 -8.19 -11.23 21.53
C LEU A 719 -7.43 -10.67 22.75
N VAL A 720 -7.50 -9.36 22.96
CA VAL A 720 -7.24 -8.76 24.28
C VAL A 720 -8.47 -7.93 24.66
N GLY A 721 -9.25 -8.44 25.62
CA GLY A 721 -10.45 -7.79 26.14
C GLY A 721 -10.51 -7.83 27.67
N PRO A 722 -11.34 -6.98 28.31
CA PRO A 722 -11.31 -6.71 29.75
C PRO A 722 -11.87 -7.82 30.66
N THR A 723 -12.35 -8.95 30.12
CA THR A 723 -12.98 -10.05 30.89
C THR A 723 -12.07 -11.25 31.13
N MET A 724 -10.75 -11.11 30.92
CA MET A 724 -9.79 -12.20 31.16
C MET A 724 -9.53 -12.49 32.64
N ASN A 725 -9.16 -13.73 32.94
CA ASN A 725 -8.73 -14.15 34.28
C ASN A 725 -7.52 -13.31 34.74
N VAL A 726 -7.53 -12.85 35.99
CA VAL A 726 -6.48 -12.02 36.61
C VAL A 726 -5.07 -12.60 36.40
N GLY A 727 -4.92 -13.93 36.43
CA GLY A 727 -3.63 -14.59 36.18
C GLY A 727 -3.14 -14.47 34.73
N VAL A 728 -4.05 -14.47 33.76
CA VAL A 728 -3.74 -14.30 32.33
C VAL A 728 -3.43 -12.85 32.01
N ILE A 729 -4.18 -11.90 32.59
CA ILE A 729 -3.89 -10.46 32.46
C ILE A 729 -2.50 -10.17 33.03
N ALA A 730 -2.21 -10.66 34.24
CA ALA A 730 -0.89 -10.49 34.85
C ALA A 730 0.24 -11.12 34.01
N PHE A 731 0.00 -12.27 33.39
CA PHE A 731 0.98 -12.87 32.47
C PHE A 731 1.16 -12.04 31.20
N LEU A 732 0.08 -11.57 30.57
CA LEU A 732 0.14 -10.77 29.34
C LEU A 732 0.80 -9.42 29.59
N ASP A 733 0.49 -8.76 30.71
CA ASP A 733 1.13 -7.50 31.11
C ASP A 733 2.63 -7.70 31.39
N ASP A 734 3.00 -8.77 32.10
CA ASP A 734 4.39 -9.10 32.38
C ASP A 734 5.15 -9.53 31.12
N ALA A 735 4.50 -10.26 30.21
CA ALA A 735 5.03 -10.65 28.91
C ALA A 735 5.22 -9.44 27.99
N ASN A 736 4.28 -8.50 27.98
CA ASN A 736 4.42 -7.27 27.23
C ASN A 736 5.58 -6.43 27.79
N ARG A 737 5.68 -6.26 29.11
CA ARG A 737 6.83 -5.61 29.75
C ARG A 737 8.15 -6.30 29.44
N PHE A 738 8.17 -7.63 29.47
CA PHE A 738 9.35 -8.43 29.14
C PHE A 738 9.78 -8.21 27.67
N LEU A 739 8.83 -8.26 26.74
CA LEU A 739 9.09 -8.06 25.31
C LEU A 739 9.58 -6.65 25.01
N LEU A 740 8.96 -5.62 25.60
CA LEU A 740 9.34 -4.23 25.39
C LEU A 740 10.73 -3.90 25.98
N ASN A 741 11.04 -4.38 27.19
CA ASN A 741 12.34 -4.14 27.82
C ASN A 741 13.50 -4.83 27.10
N PHE A 742 13.27 -6.01 26.52
CA PHE A 742 14.32 -6.77 25.85
C PHE A 742 14.22 -6.73 24.32
N ARG A 743 13.41 -5.81 23.76
CA ARG A 743 13.08 -5.77 22.33
C ARG A 743 14.31 -5.66 21.44
N SER A 744 15.21 -4.71 21.72
CA SER A 744 16.43 -4.48 20.93
C SER A 744 17.25 -5.76 20.78
N ILE A 745 17.37 -6.50 21.88
CA ILE A 745 18.17 -7.73 21.95
C ILE A 745 17.42 -8.93 21.33
N ILE A 746 16.09 -9.00 21.50
CA ILE A 746 15.23 -10.03 20.88
C ILE A 746 15.23 -9.90 19.36
N ASP A 747 15.19 -8.68 18.80
CA ASP A 747 15.20 -8.46 17.35
C ASP A 747 16.53 -8.88 16.71
N GLN A 748 17.65 -8.68 17.41
CA GLN A 748 18.97 -9.07 16.92
C GLN A 748 19.20 -10.59 16.97
N CYS A 749 18.85 -11.26 18.08
CA CYS A 749 19.15 -12.69 18.30
C CYS A 749 18.03 -13.44 19.07
N PRO A 750 16.87 -13.71 18.44
CA PRO A 750 15.64 -14.18 19.10
C PRO A 750 15.80 -15.45 19.96
N LEU A 751 16.66 -16.39 19.58
CA LEU A 751 16.74 -17.73 20.20
C LEU A 751 17.73 -17.84 21.36
N GLN A 752 18.92 -17.21 21.25
CA GLN A 752 19.96 -17.25 22.29
C GLN A 752 19.68 -16.24 23.39
N VAL A 753 19.16 -15.07 23.00
CA VAL A 753 18.95 -13.96 23.91
C VAL A 753 17.70 -14.17 24.73
N TYR A 754 16.59 -14.66 24.16
CA TYR A 754 15.34 -14.85 24.91
C TYR A 754 15.53 -15.73 26.16
N ALA A 755 16.25 -16.84 26.05
CA ALA A 755 16.56 -17.71 27.19
C ALA A 755 17.52 -17.06 28.21
N SER A 756 18.34 -16.11 27.78
CA SER A 756 19.22 -15.32 28.66
C SER A 756 18.49 -14.13 29.30
N ALA A 757 17.54 -13.49 28.61
CA ALA A 757 16.77 -12.34 29.08
C ALA A 757 15.87 -12.70 30.27
N ILE A 758 15.39 -13.96 30.33
CA ILE A 758 14.68 -14.50 31.50
C ILE A 758 15.49 -14.31 32.80
N VAL A 759 16.81 -14.44 32.72
CA VAL A 759 17.70 -14.31 33.88
C VAL A 759 17.83 -12.84 34.35
N PHE A 760 17.67 -11.88 33.42
CA PHE A 760 17.70 -10.44 33.67
C PHE A 760 16.33 -9.86 34.08
N ALA A 761 15.23 -10.57 33.86
CA ALA A 761 13.91 -10.17 34.34
C ALA A 761 13.84 -10.11 35.88
N PRO A 762 13.02 -9.24 36.48
CA PRO A 762 12.87 -9.14 37.93
C PRO A 762 12.48 -10.46 38.59
N LYS A 763 12.87 -10.65 39.86
CA LYS A 763 12.63 -11.93 40.58
C LYS A 763 11.16 -12.32 40.66
N ARG A 764 10.23 -11.36 40.68
CA ARG A 764 8.77 -11.60 40.71
C ARG A 764 8.08 -11.55 39.34
N SER A 765 8.82 -11.46 38.24
CA SER A 765 8.22 -11.56 36.90
C SER A 765 7.54 -12.93 36.73
N VAL A 766 6.30 -12.91 36.27
CA VAL A 766 5.48 -14.09 35.98
C VAL A 766 6.14 -14.92 34.88
N VAL A 767 6.61 -14.28 33.81
CA VAL A 767 7.37 -14.88 32.71
C VAL A 767 8.63 -15.57 33.26
N ARG A 768 9.39 -14.90 34.11
CA ARG A 768 10.58 -15.51 34.74
C ARG A 768 10.23 -16.76 35.53
N CYS A 769 9.23 -16.69 36.41
CA CYS A 769 8.83 -17.81 37.26
C CYS A 769 8.32 -19.01 36.43
N LEU A 770 7.57 -18.75 35.35
CA LEU A 770 7.03 -19.80 34.48
C LEU A 770 8.12 -20.48 33.65
N PHE A 771 9.08 -19.71 33.13
CA PHE A 771 10.10 -20.21 32.22
C PHE A 771 11.48 -20.45 32.85
N GLU A 772 11.62 -20.37 34.18
CA GLU A 772 12.87 -20.56 34.90
C GLU A 772 13.58 -21.89 34.53
N LYS A 773 12.80 -22.95 34.30
CA LYS A 773 13.31 -24.29 33.91
C LYS A 773 14.00 -24.32 32.55
N TYR A 774 13.77 -23.31 31.72
CA TYR A 774 14.36 -23.17 30.39
C TYR A 774 15.59 -22.26 30.38
N THR A 775 15.97 -21.68 31.54
CA THR A 775 17.23 -20.95 31.69
C THR A 775 18.40 -21.89 31.45
N SER A 776 19.43 -21.38 30.79
CA SER A 776 20.52 -22.24 30.32
C SER A 776 21.58 -22.45 31.40
N ASN A 777 21.93 -23.70 31.66
CA ASN A 777 22.85 -24.12 32.72
C ASN A 777 24.30 -23.60 32.53
N TRP A 778 24.64 -23.01 31.39
CA TRP A 778 25.97 -22.43 31.12
C TRP A 778 26.13 -21.02 31.72
N ILE A 779 25.04 -20.39 32.19
CA ILE A 779 25.10 -19.12 32.92
C ILE A 779 25.38 -19.44 34.39
N SER A 780 26.65 -19.40 34.78
CA SER A 780 27.11 -19.75 36.13
C SER A 780 27.00 -18.60 37.14
N LEU A 781 26.94 -17.35 36.66
CA LEU A 781 26.82 -16.16 37.48
C LEU A 781 25.53 -15.41 37.10
N LEU A 782 24.56 -15.38 38.02
CA LEU A 782 23.30 -14.68 37.80
C LEU A 782 23.44 -13.19 38.12
N PRO A 783 22.85 -12.29 37.30
CA PRO A 783 22.85 -10.86 37.52
C PRO A 783 22.02 -10.50 38.76
N LYS A 784 22.44 -9.43 39.45
CA LYS A 784 21.68 -8.86 40.56
C LYS A 784 20.55 -8.00 40.00
N VAL A 785 19.35 -8.57 39.96
CA VAL A 785 18.14 -7.91 39.45
C VAL A 785 17.21 -7.45 40.57
N SER A 786 16.33 -6.49 40.27
CA SER A 786 15.30 -5.99 41.17
C SER A 786 14.24 -7.07 41.49
N LEU A 787 13.42 -6.80 42.52
CA LEU A 787 12.29 -7.66 42.86
C LEU A 787 11.15 -7.54 41.83
N GLU A 788 10.88 -6.32 41.38
CA GLU A 788 9.79 -5.97 40.45
C GLU A 788 10.33 -5.10 39.31
N TRP A 789 9.55 -4.97 38.23
CA TRP A 789 9.87 -4.05 37.15
C TRP A 789 9.93 -2.61 37.69
N ASN A 790 10.86 -1.81 37.19
CA ASN A 790 10.84 -0.37 37.44
C ASN A 790 9.71 0.29 36.62
N SER A 791 9.49 1.59 36.85
CA SER A 791 8.49 2.36 36.10
C SER A 791 8.87 2.59 34.63
N CYS A 792 10.14 2.37 34.27
CA CYS A 792 10.59 2.38 32.90
C CYS A 792 9.89 1.25 32.13
N ARG A 793 9.08 1.64 31.13
CA ARG A 793 8.33 0.69 30.32
C ARG A 793 9.14 0.14 29.16
N GLN A 794 10.04 0.95 28.62
CA GLN A 794 10.82 0.63 27.43
C GLN A 794 12.04 1.54 27.30
N THR A 795 13.12 1.00 26.75
CA THR A 795 14.32 1.74 26.33
C THR A 795 14.45 1.64 24.82
N LEU A 796 14.63 2.78 24.14
CA LEU A 796 14.77 2.87 22.69
C LEU A 796 16.26 3.07 22.36
N GLU A 797 16.89 2.04 21.80
CA GLU A 797 18.33 2.02 21.47
C GLU A 797 18.52 1.92 19.97
N CYS A 798 19.11 2.93 19.33
CA CYS A 798 19.05 3.05 17.87
C CYS A 798 20.03 4.04 17.23
N HIS A 799 20.37 5.14 17.92
CA HIS A 799 21.22 6.19 17.38
C HIS A 799 22.70 5.84 17.50
N GLY A 800 23.49 6.24 16.51
CA GLY A 800 24.93 5.97 16.45
C GLY A 800 25.79 7.00 17.19
N ASP A 801 25.17 8.10 17.65
CA ASP A 801 25.81 9.22 18.35
C ASP A 801 24.85 9.79 19.42
N ASN A 802 25.27 10.86 20.11
CA ASN A 802 24.54 11.51 21.17
C ASN A 802 23.17 12.03 20.71
N ILE A 803 22.13 11.60 21.41
CA ILE A 803 20.78 12.14 21.28
C ILE A 803 20.74 13.53 21.92
N LYS A 804 20.37 14.55 21.15
CA LYS A 804 20.34 15.95 21.59
C LYS A 804 18.93 16.47 21.86
N ALA A 805 17.94 15.92 21.19
CA ALA A 805 16.55 16.34 21.31
C ALA A 805 15.62 15.12 21.34
N VAL A 806 14.60 15.18 22.20
CA VAL A 806 13.51 14.21 22.25
C VAL A 806 12.21 14.98 22.45
N ALA A 807 11.17 14.62 21.70
CA ALA A 807 9.85 15.22 21.84
C ALA A 807 8.75 14.16 21.75
N PHE A 808 7.70 14.30 22.55
CA PHE A 808 6.47 13.55 22.37
C PHE A 808 5.53 14.34 21.45
N ALA A 809 4.84 13.61 20.57
CA ALA A 809 3.65 14.12 19.92
C ALA A 809 2.53 14.29 20.96
N ARG A 810 1.64 15.26 20.72
CA ARG A 810 0.54 15.55 21.66
C ARG A 810 -0.49 14.43 21.74
N ASP A 811 -0.58 13.59 20.69
CA ASP A 811 -1.40 12.38 20.71
C ASP A 811 -0.93 11.32 21.72
N GLY A 812 0.28 11.48 22.29
CA GLY A 812 0.89 10.55 23.24
C GLY A 812 1.28 9.20 22.63
N LYS A 813 1.11 9.03 21.32
CA LYS A 813 1.35 7.78 20.58
C LYS A 813 2.65 7.80 19.80
N THR A 814 3.24 8.97 19.59
CA THR A 814 4.46 9.11 18.79
C THR A 814 5.56 9.83 19.57
N VAL A 815 6.80 9.32 19.49
CA VAL A 815 8.00 9.96 20.05
C VAL A 815 8.98 10.24 18.92
N ALA A 816 9.59 11.43 18.89
CA ALA A 816 10.71 11.73 18.02
C ALA A 816 12.00 11.82 18.83
N SER A 817 13.08 11.25 18.30
CA SER A 817 14.44 11.39 18.82
C SER A 817 15.37 11.90 17.75
N GLY A 818 16.17 12.92 18.06
CA GLY A 818 17.14 13.54 17.16
C GLY A 818 18.56 13.40 17.67
N SER A 819 19.48 13.05 16.77
CA SER A 819 20.86 12.70 17.10
C SER A 819 21.88 13.51 16.28
N TYR A 820 23.11 13.56 16.79
CA TYR A 820 24.26 14.11 16.08
C TYR A 820 24.68 13.27 14.87
N ASP A 821 24.21 12.03 14.76
CA ASP A 821 24.40 11.16 13.59
C ASP A 821 23.64 11.64 12.34
N GLY A 822 22.90 12.76 12.44
CA GLY A 822 22.16 13.35 11.33
C GLY A 822 20.80 12.71 11.08
N THR A 823 20.35 11.82 11.97
CA THR A 823 19.07 11.11 11.86
C THR A 823 18.07 11.56 12.93
N ILE A 824 16.80 11.63 12.53
CA ILE A 824 15.66 11.61 13.45
C ILE A 824 14.94 10.29 13.31
N ARG A 825 14.50 9.73 14.43
CA ARG A 825 13.66 8.53 14.44
C ARG A 825 12.33 8.83 15.11
N LEU A 826 11.25 8.41 14.43
CA LEU A 826 9.88 8.44 14.94
C LEU A 826 9.51 7.06 15.47
N TRP A 827 9.02 7.00 16.69
CA TRP A 827 8.69 5.80 17.44
C TRP A 827 7.21 5.76 17.77
N ASP A 828 6.63 4.57 17.74
CA ASP A 828 5.36 4.33 18.40
C ASP A 828 5.57 4.26 19.92
N ALA A 829 4.94 5.12 20.71
CA ALA A 829 5.12 5.15 22.17
C ALA A 829 4.55 3.92 22.89
N THR A 830 3.67 3.15 22.25
CA THR A 830 2.99 1.99 22.83
C THR A 830 3.74 0.69 22.53
N THR A 831 4.24 0.54 21.31
CA THR A 831 4.94 -0.66 20.85
C THR A 831 6.47 -0.50 20.86
N GLY A 832 6.95 0.75 20.87
CA GLY A 832 8.33 1.16 20.63
C GLY A 832 8.93 0.61 19.34
N GLU A 833 8.08 0.34 18.35
CA GLU A 833 8.53 0.09 16.99
C GLU A 833 8.92 1.43 16.34
N GLU A 834 10.04 1.41 15.63
CA GLU A 834 10.44 2.51 14.76
C GLU A 834 9.45 2.60 13.61
N ARG A 835 8.72 3.72 13.54
CA ARG A 835 7.81 3.99 12.43
C ARG A 835 8.56 4.49 11.21
N GLN A 836 9.54 5.36 11.44
CA GLN A 836 10.26 6.02 10.36
C GLN A 836 11.60 6.61 10.83
N ALA A 837 12.62 6.52 9.97
CA ALA A 837 13.87 7.28 10.09
C ALA A 837 13.87 8.40 9.04
N LEU A 838 14.19 9.62 9.48
CA LEU A 838 14.42 10.79 8.64
C LEU A 838 15.93 11.03 8.60
N GLU A 839 16.53 10.87 7.43
CA GLU A 839 17.97 10.98 7.19
C GLU A 839 18.29 12.16 6.26
N GLY A 840 19.48 12.76 6.40
CA GLY A 840 19.95 13.82 5.50
C GLY A 840 20.50 15.08 6.18
N HIS A 841 20.55 15.12 7.52
CA HIS A 841 21.00 16.29 8.28
C HIS A 841 22.45 16.16 8.76
N LYS A 842 23.08 17.28 9.12
CA LYS A 842 24.45 17.31 9.66
C LYS A 842 24.53 17.26 11.19
N GLY A 843 23.38 17.13 11.86
CA GLY A 843 23.23 17.08 13.31
C GLY A 843 21.95 17.77 13.74
N VAL A 844 21.16 17.12 14.60
CA VAL A 844 19.84 17.61 15.02
C VAL A 844 19.93 18.13 16.45
N ASN A 845 19.68 19.42 16.67
CA ASN A 845 19.78 20.06 17.99
C ASN A 845 18.44 20.27 18.69
N ALA A 846 17.36 20.44 17.92
CA ALA A 846 16.04 20.73 18.47
C ALA A 846 14.93 20.02 17.67
N ILE A 847 13.89 19.56 18.37
CA ILE A 847 12.71 18.94 17.79
C ILE A 847 11.46 19.55 18.43
N ALA A 848 10.46 19.90 17.62
CA ALA A 848 9.14 20.31 18.10
C ALA A 848 8.02 19.67 17.27
N PHE A 849 6.96 19.19 17.92
CA PHE A 849 5.75 18.70 17.24
C PHE A 849 4.69 19.78 17.15
N SER A 850 3.93 19.76 16.05
CA SER A 850 2.69 20.52 15.93
C SER A 850 1.60 19.99 16.87
N GLN A 851 0.63 20.85 17.12
CA GLN A 851 -0.51 20.56 17.98
C GLN A 851 -1.37 19.38 17.49
N ASP A 852 -1.53 19.26 16.18
CA ASP A 852 -2.25 18.16 15.54
C ASP A 852 -1.41 16.87 15.42
N SER A 853 -0.17 16.89 15.92
CA SER A 853 0.81 15.79 15.86
C SER A 853 1.19 15.37 14.44
N LYS A 854 0.84 16.16 13.41
CA LYS A 854 1.10 15.81 12.00
C LYS A 854 2.41 16.37 11.47
N THR A 855 2.94 17.42 12.07
CA THR A 855 4.16 18.09 11.63
C THR A 855 5.22 18.01 12.71
N VAL A 856 6.45 17.70 12.32
CA VAL A 856 7.64 17.80 13.18
C VAL A 856 8.60 18.81 12.59
N LEU A 857 9.10 19.70 13.45
CA LEU A 857 10.12 20.68 13.12
C LEU A 857 11.47 20.24 13.63
N LEU A 858 12.48 20.48 12.81
CA LEU A 858 13.86 20.07 13.07
C LEU A 858 14.75 21.30 13.04
N GLY A 859 15.46 21.57 14.13
CA GLY A 859 16.56 22.53 14.16
C GLY A 859 17.89 21.81 13.91
N SER A 860 18.60 22.20 12.85
CA SER A 860 19.85 21.57 12.42
C SER A 860 21.07 22.48 12.60
N ASP A 861 22.26 21.86 12.62
CA ASP A 861 23.58 22.52 12.65
C ASP A 861 23.90 23.31 11.36
N ASP A 862 23.13 23.13 10.28
CA ASP A 862 23.32 23.75 8.97
C ASP A 862 22.46 25.00 8.72
N ASP A 863 22.00 25.63 9.80
CA ASP A 863 21.19 26.86 9.81
C ASP A 863 19.81 26.71 9.16
N THR A 864 19.35 25.46 8.99
CA THR A 864 18.02 25.17 8.47
C THR A 864 17.08 24.74 9.59
N VAL A 865 15.85 25.24 9.51
CA VAL A 865 14.71 24.63 10.21
C VAL A 865 13.83 23.96 9.20
N GLN A 866 13.65 22.65 9.33
CA GLN A 866 12.88 21.87 8.38
C GLN A 866 11.58 21.39 9.00
N SER A 867 10.49 21.48 8.25
CA SER A 867 9.21 20.89 8.60
C SER A 867 9.01 19.59 7.84
N TRP A 868 8.59 18.56 8.57
CA TRP A 868 8.36 17.22 8.05
C TRP A 868 6.97 16.75 8.43
N ASP A 869 6.28 16.11 7.50
CA ASP A 869 5.00 15.46 7.79
C ASP A 869 5.29 14.12 8.48
N THR A 870 4.76 13.91 9.68
CA THR A 870 4.97 12.72 10.51
C THR A 870 4.25 11.47 10.00
N THR A 871 3.32 11.63 9.04
CA THR A 871 2.52 10.57 8.43
C THR A 871 3.18 10.06 7.14
N THR A 872 3.72 10.97 6.32
CA THR A 872 4.40 10.62 5.06
C THR A 872 5.92 10.53 5.22
N GLY A 873 6.48 11.26 6.19
CA GLY A 873 7.90 11.57 6.33
C GLY A 873 8.50 12.19 5.09
N GLU A 874 7.72 13.02 4.42
CA GLU A 874 8.22 13.92 3.38
C GLU A 874 8.60 15.27 3.99
N GLU A 875 9.68 15.84 3.48
CA GLU A 875 10.10 17.20 3.77
C GLU A 875 9.07 18.17 3.17
N MET A 876 8.38 18.93 4.02
CA MET A 876 7.37 19.88 3.56
C MET A 876 8.00 21.22 3.19
N GLN A 877 8.85 21.76 4.06
CA GLN A 877 9.43 23.08 3.86
C GLN A 877 10.76 23.26 4.61
N VAL A 878 11.67 24.03 4.01
CA VAL A 878 12.94 24.46 4.62
C VAL A 878 12.90 25.96 4.87
N LEU A 879 12.96 26.34 6.14
CA LEU A 879 13.13 27.72 6.59
C LEU A 879 14.63 28.03 6.62
N ARG A 880 15.08 28.90 5.73
CA ARG A 880 16.50 29.32 5.63
C ARG A 880 16.67 30.74 6.14
N GLY A 881 17.41 30.90 7.23
CA GLY A 881 17.86 32.19 7.73
C GLY A 881 19.32 32.47 7.41
N PRO A 882 19.76 33.75 7.40
CA PRO A 882 21.16 34.09 7.26
C PRO A 882 21.94 33.69 8.53
N ASP A 883 22.93 32.83 8.32
CA ASP A 883 24.05 32.33 9.14
C ASP A 883 23.79 32.15 10.67
N HIS A 884 24.09 30.94 11.15
CA HIS A 884 24.37 30.44 12.51
C HIS A 884 23.38 29.44 13.17
N TYR A 885 23.98 28.49 13.92
CA TYR A 885 23.38 27.34 14.62
C TYR A 885 22.02 27.62 15.27
N VAL A 886 21.04 26.76 14.97
CA VAL A 886 19.71 26.79 15.62
C VAL A 886 19.79 26.03 16.94
N TYR A 887 19.65 26.74 18.06
CA TYR A 887 19.76 26.17 19.40
C TYR A 887 18.43 25.62 19.92
N ALA A 888 17.31 26.27 19.57
CA ALA A 888 15.99 25.87 20.01
C ALA A 888 14.92 26.27 18.98
N VAL A 889 13.88 25.45 18.89
CA VAL A 889 12.72 25.64 18.00
C VAL A 889 11.45 25.42 18.81
N ALA A 890 10.45 26.25 18.58
CA ALA A 890 9.08 26.00 19.02
C ALA A 890 8.10 26.34 17.90
N ILE A 891 6.95 25.67 17.92
CA ILE A 891 5.81 25.93 17.02
C ILE A 891 4.65 26.48 17.85
N SER A 892 3.88 27.38 17.25
CA SER A 892 2.61 27.84 17.80
C SER A 892 1.58 26.71 17.82
N HIS A 893 0.62 26.80 18.74
CA HIS A 893 -0.47 25.83 18.89
C HIS A 893 -1.42 25.85 17.69
N ASP A 894 -1.57 26.98 17.00
CA ASP A 894 -2.30 27.13 15.74
C ASP A 894 -1.55 26.55 14.52
N THR A 895 -0.30 26.10 14.70
CA THR A 895 0.60 25.52 13.69
C THR A 895 0.98 26.45 12.53
N GLN A 896 0.65 27.74 12.61
CA GLN A 896 0.93 28.73 11.55
C GLN A 896 2.29 29.40 11.72
N THR A 897 2.85 29.39 12.93
CA THR A 897 4.00 30.23 13.30
C THR A 897 5.09 29.40 13.96
N VAL A 898 6.33 29.64 13.58
CA VAL A 898 7.51 28.98 14.17
C VAL A 898 8.46 30.01 14.72
N ALA A 899 8.92 29.79 15.95
CA ALA A 899 9.95 30.61 16.57
C ALA A 899 11.24 29.81 16.70
N THR A 900 12.33 30.45 16.29
CA THR A 900 13.67 29.84 16.25
C THR A 900 14.66 30.75 16.94
N ILE A 901 15.65 30.15 17.58
CA ILE A 901 16.73 30.88 18.25
C ILE A 901 18.05 30.59 17.57
N SER A 902 18.71 31.65 17.10
CA SER A 902 20.00 31.59 16.42
C SER A 902 20.90 32.76 16.85
N LEU A 903 22.07 32.44 17.39
CA LEU A 903 23.18 33.29 17.81
C LEU A 903 23.02 34.70 18.44
N LYS A 904 22.26 35.67 17.92
CA LYS A 904 21.82 36.88 18.68
C LYS A 904 20.34 37.20 18.61
N ILE A 905 19.62 36.37 17.86
CA ILE A 905 18.39 36.76 17.20
C ILE A 905 17.35 35.67 17.44
N ILE A 906 16.14 36.11 17.81
CA ILE A 906 14.94 35.28 17.80
C ILE A 906 14.21 35.60 16.50
N ARG A 907 13.96 34.58 15.67
CA ARG A 907 13.23 34.73 14.40
C ARG A 907 11.89 34.04 14.49
N VAL A 908 10.87 34.70 13.95
CA VAL A 908 9.51 34.19 13.80
C VAL A 908 9.21 34.01 12.32
N TRP A 909 8.76 32.83 11.97
CA TRP A 909 8.53 32.36 10.60
C TRP A 909 7.06 32.02 10.41
N ASP A 910 6.59 32.22 9.19
CA ASP A 910 5.33 31.67 8.71
C ASP A 910 5.55 30.24 8.18
N VAL A 911 4.79 29.26 8.68
CA VAL A 911 4.91 27.85 8.29
C VAL A 911 4.37 27.57 6.89
N MET A 912 3.46 28.39 6.38
CA MET A 912 2.86 28.19 5.07
C MET A 912 3.73 28.80 3.97
N THR A 913 4.20 30.03 4.18
CA THR A 913 4.98 30.77 3.17
C THR A 913 6.48 30.53 3.28
N GLY A 914 6.96 30.10 4.45
CA GLY A 914 8.38 29.95 4.73
C GLY A 914 9.11 31.27 4.91
N GLU A 915 8.39 32.40 4.94
CA GLU A 915 8.97 33.73 5.05
C GLU A 915 9.18 34.13 6.52
N GLN A 916 10.26 34.87 6.77
CA GLN A 916 10.53 35.45 8.08
C GLN A 916 9.57 36.63 8.32
N ARG A 917 8.64 36.48 9.27
CA ARG A 917 7.70 37.55 9.66
C ARG A 917 8.39 38.62 10.50
N GLN A 918 9.22 38.19 11.45
CA GLN A 918 9.88 39.11 12.39
C GLN A 918 11.21 38.57 12.90
N ALA A 919 12.12 39.48 13.24
CA ALA A 919 13.34 39.19 13.97
C ALA A 919 13.51 40.18 15.12
N LEU A 920 13.94 39.67 16.27
CA LEU A 920 14.29 40.46 17.45
C LEU A 920 15.74 40.15 17.83
N GLU A 921 16.59 41.18 17.83
CA GLU A 921 17.95 41.09 18.35
C GLU A 921 17.94 41.32 19.86
N VAL A 922 18.49 40.39 20.62
CA VAL A 922 18.49 40.43 22.09
C VAL A 922 19.94 40.45 22.60
N LEU A 923 20.18 41.30 23.61
CA LEU A 923 21.53 41.65 24.06
C LEU A 923 22.26 40.55 24.87
N SER A 924 21.54 39.58 25.45
CA SER A 924 22.09 38.55 26.36
C SER A 924 22.15 37.17 25.67
N TRP A 925 23.30 36.49 25.78
CA TRP A 925 23.64 35.21 25.15
C TRP A 925 24.55 34.38 26.03
N PRO A 926 24.48 33.03 25.98
CA PRO A 926 23.66 32.19 25.09
C PRO A 926 22.21 31.90 25.56
N PHE A 927 21.33 31.49 24.65
CA PHE A 927 19.96 31.00 24.94
C PHE A 927 19.88 29.47 24.92
N SER A 928 19.01 28.90 25.74
CA SER A 928 18.88 27.45 25.93
C SER A 928 17.50 26.87 25.59
N SER A 929 16.42 27.64 25.67
CA SER A 929 15.05 27.15 25.49
C SER A 929 14.11 28.22 24.96
N ILE A 930 13.09 27.79 24.22
CA ILE A 930 12.01 28.64 23.70
C ILE A 930 10.65 27.95 23.89
N ALA A 931 9.61 28.72 24.20
CA ALA A 931 8.24 28.22 24.32
C ALA A 931 7.22 29.27 23.90
N PHE A 932 6.14 28.85 23.23
CA PHE A 932 4.96 29.67 22.95
C PHE A 932 3.99 29.64 24.12
N SER A 933 3.29 30.76 24.36
CA SER A 933 2.05 30.78 25.16
C SER A 933 0.95 29.98 24.47
N GLN A 934 -0.02 29.46 25.23
CA GLN A 934 -1.19 28.75 24.71
C GLN A 934 -2.07 29.62 23.80
N ASP A 935 -2.06 30.94 23.99
CA ASP A 935 -2.74 31.90 23.14
C ASP A 935 -1.98 32.27 21.85
N ASP A 936 -0.77 31.75 21.65
CA ASP A 936 0.14 32.00 20.51
C ASP A 936 0.54 33.47 20.28
N GLN A 937 0.23 34.37 21.22
CA GLN A 937 0.56 35.80 21.09
C GLN A 937 1.94 36.13 21.65
N THR A 938 2.45 35.28 22.55
CA THR A 938 3.67 35.53 23.32
C THR A 938 4.64 34.36 23.19
N VAL A 939 5.94 34.67 23.13
CA VAL A 939 7.02 33.69 23.20
C VAL A 939 7.93 34.01 24.38
N ALA A 940 8.23 32.99 25.19
CA ALA A 940 9.26 33.09 26.22
C ALA A 940 10.56 32.45 25.74
N VAL A 941 11.66 33.16 25.96
CA VAL A 941 13.01 32.73 25.61
C VAL A 941 13.90 32.76 26.83
N GLY A 942 14.55 31.63 27.13
CA GLY A 942 15.44 31.47 28.27
C GLY A 942 16.90 31.61 27.89
N SER A 943 17.62 32.49 28.59
CA SER A 943 19.09 32.58 28.58
C SER A 943 19.65 32.14 29.92
N PHE A 944 20.97 32.01 30.02
CA PHE A 944 21.64 31.71 31.29
C PHE A 944 21.43 32.75 32.40
N GLU A 945 21.01 33.98 32.07
CA GLU A 945 20.91 35.10 33.02
C GLU A 945 19.50 35.68 33.15
N GLN A 946 18.67 35.52 32.12
CA GLN A 946 17.35 36.14 32.05
C GLN A 946 16.36 35.34 31.20
N VAL A 947 15.07 35.51 31.48
CA VAL A 947 13.97 35.05 30.62
C VAL A 947 13.33 36.27 29.96
N VAL A 948 13.29 36.28 28.64
CA VAL A 948 12.69 37.34 27.84
C VAL A 948 11.33 36.87 27.36
N VAL A 949 10.29 37.60 27.73
CA VAL A 949 8.91 37.38 27.28
C VAL A 949 8.62 38.39 26.18
N TRP A 950 8.41 37.89 24.97
CA TRP A 950 8.26 38.68 23.75
C TRP A 950 6.82 38.59 23.24
N ASP A 951 6.18 39.75 23.07
CA ASP A 951 4.89 39.86 22.39
C ASP A 951 5.12 39.91 20.88
N ILE A 952 4.67 38.87 20.18
CA ILE A 952 4.87 38.69 18.74
C ILE A 952 3.96 39.65 17.97
N VAL A 953 2.73 39.88 18.44
CA VAL A 953 1.74 40.72 17.76
C VAL A 953 2.16 42.19 17.79
N ALA A 954 2.62 42.67 18.94
CA ALA A 954 3.13 44.03 19.11
C ALA A 954 4.57 44.20 18.62
N GLY A 955 5.29 43.09 18.45
CA GLY A 955 6.67 43.09 17.99
C GLY A 955 7.68 43.68 18.97
N LYS A 956 7.37 43.63 20.27
CA LYS A 956 8.17 44.28 21.33
C LYS A 956 8.34 43.36 22.53
N VAL A 957 9.49 43.45 23.18
CA VAL A 957 9.72 42.76 24.46
C VAL A 957 8.66 43.24 25.46
N ARG A 958 7.86 42.30 25.95
CA ARG A 958 6.79 42.56 26.93
C ARG A 958 7.39 42.65 28.32
N GLN A 959 8.31 41.74 28.63
CA GLN A 959 8.95 41.67 29.94
C GLN A 959 10.32 40.99 29.87
N VAL A 960 11.21 41.40 30.76
CA VAL A 960 12.48 40.71 31.03
C VAL A 960 12.50 40.34 32.50
N LEU A 961 12.75 39.06 32.77
CA LEU A 961 12.89 38.49 34.11
C LEU A 961 14.37 38.18 34.32
N GLU A 962 15.04 38.95 35.17
CA GLU A 962 16.43 38.67 35.57
C GLU A 962 16.44 37.54 36.60
N ILE A 963 17.00 36.40 36.24
CA ILE A 963 17.09 35.23 37.13
C ILE A 963 18.58 35.06 37.46
N HIS A 964 19.02 35.65 38.57
CA HIS A 964 20.44 35.70 38.96
C HIS A 964 21.04 34.37 39.45
N ARG A 965 20.68 33.23 38.85
CA ARG A 965 21.17 31.90 39.23
C ARG A 965 21.65 31.14 38.00
N LEU A 966 22.97 31.13 37.83
CA LEU A 966 23.74 30.57 36.72
C LEU A 966 23.29 29.13 36.38
N GLY A 967 22.92 28.88 35.11
CA GLY A 967 22.64 27.54 34.60
C GLY A 967 21.74 27.46 33.35
N TYR A 968 21.72 26.30 32.68
CA TYR A 968 20.84 26.04 31.52
C TYR A 968 19.37 26.17 31.91
N ILE A 969 18.59 26.97 31.16
CA ILE A 969 17.18 27.23 31.48
C ILE A 969 16.25 26.45 30.54
N ALA A 970 15.38 25.61 31.11
CA ALA A 970 14.25 24.98 30.42
C ALA A 970 12.96 25.74 30.75
N ILE A 971 12.10 26.03 29.76
CA ILE A 971 10.89 26.84 29.96
C ILE A 971 9.65 26.11 29.47
N ALA A 972 8.56 26.21 30.25
CA ALA A 972 7.23 25.79 29.80
C ALA A 972 6.14 26.74 30.32
N PHE A 973 5.13 27.00 29.49
CA PHE A 973 3.91 27.70 29.90
C PHE A 973 2.87 26.74 30.48
N SER A 974 2.10 27.23 31.45
CA SER A 974 0.91 26.54 31.94
C SER A 974 -0.25 26.64 30.94
N GLN A 975 -1.19 25.69 30.99
CA GLN A 975 -2.35 25.62 30.08
C GLN A 975 -3.25 26.87 30.04
N ASN A 976 -3.11 27.78 31.01
CA ASN A 976 -3.91 29.00 31.10
C ASN A 976 -3.09 30.29 30.91
N ASP A 977 -1.81 30.18 30.53
CA ASP A 977 -0.84 31.26 30.34
C ASP A 977 -0.65 32.21 31.53
N LYS A 978 -1.13 31.83 32.73
CA LYS A 978 -0.92 32.64 33.94
C LYS A 978 0.42 32.35 34.59
N MET A 979 0.88 31.10 34.47
CA MET A 979 2.13 30.64 35.08
C MET A 979 3.11 30.15 34.02
N MET A 980 4.39 30.33 34.32
CA MET A 980 5.51 29.78 33.56
C MET A 980 6.46 29.07 34.53
N ALA A 981 6.90 27.88 34.15
CA ALA A 981 7.92 27.12 34.88
C ALA A 981 9.27 27.30 34.20
N CYS A 982 10.31 27.60 34.99
CA CYS A 982 11.68 27.75 34.55
C CYS A 982 12.58 26.79 35.33
N GLY A 983 13.13 25.78 34.68
CA GLY A 983 14.17 24.92 35.26
C GLY A 983 15.52 25.62 35.25
N SER A 984 16.32 25.44 36.30
CA SER A 984 17.71 25.94 36.42
C SER A 984 18.63 24.83 36.91
N ASP A 985 19.93 25.10 37.04
CA ASP A 985 20.91 24.11 37.48
C ASP A 985 20.59 23.45 38.85
N SER A 986 19.84 24.14 39.71
CA SER A 986 19.58 23.71 41.09
C SER A 986 18.13 23.86 41.56
N SER A 987 17.20 24.31 40.70
CA SER A 987 15.80 24.52 41.11
C SER A 987 14.82 24.63 39.93
N VAL A 988 13.54 24.40 40.20
CA VAL A 988 12.45 24.79 39.30
C VAL A 988 11.78 26.03 39.89
N LEU A 989 11.76 27.11 39.11
CA LEU A 989 11.14 28.39 39.45
C LEU A 989 9.77 28.49 38.80
N LEU A 990 8.80 29.06 39.51
CA LEU A 990 7.49 29.41 38.97
C LEU A 990 7.32 30.93 38.96
N CYS A 991 6.97 31.45 37.79
CA CYS A 991 6.77 32.88 37.54
C CYS A 991 5.31 33.14 37.13
N ASP A 992 4.73 34.25 37.61
CA ASP A 992 3.47 34.77 37.10
C ASP A 992 3.74 35.57 35.83
N VAL A 993 3.16 35.17 34.70
CA VAL A 993 3.41 35.78 33.39
C VAL A 993 2.84 37.20 33.28
N ARG A 994 1.81 37.55 34.07
CA ARG A 994 1.15 38.86 34.01
C ARG A 994 1.84 39.92 34.86
N LYS A 995 2.37 39.50 36.01
CA LYS A 995 3.10 40.40 36.92
C LYS A 995 4.60 40.38 36.66
N GLY A 996 5.11 39.26 36.15
CA GLY A 996 6.53 38.91 36.06
C GLY A 996 7.27 39.09 37.37
N GLU A 997 6.62 38.64 38.43
CA GLU A 997 7.23 38.42 39.72
C GLU A 997 7.48 36.91 39.88
N GLU A 998 8.58 36.57 40.54
CA GLU A 998 8.83 35.20 41.00
C GLU A 998 7.75 34.83 42.03
N MET A 999 6.96 33.81 41.75
CA MET A 999 5.94 33.35 42.71
C MET A 999 6.53 32.37 43.71
N LYS A 1000 7.35 31.42 43.25
CA LYS A 1000 7.87 30.35 44.10
C LYS A 1000 9.10 29.68 43.53
N VAL A 1001 10.06 29.33 44.40
CA VAL A 1001 11.23 28.52 44.07
C VAL A 1001 11.06 27.13 44.68
N SER A 1002 10.96 26.09 43.86
CA SER A 1002 11.01 24.70 44.32
C SER A 1002 12.46 24.23 44.30
N THR A 1003 13.10 24.21 45.47
CA THR A 1003 14.49 23.79 45.63
C THR A 1003 14.57 22.30 45.97
N GLY A 1004 15.20 21.52 45.10
CA GLY A 1004 15.72 20.17 45.41
C GLY A 1004 17.23 20.15 45.15
N ARG A 1005 17.97 19.19 45.71
CA ARG A 1005 19.33 18.91 45.17
C ARG A 1005 19.13 18.40 43.74
N PHE A 1006 19.42 19.24 42.75
CA PHE A 1006 19.47 18.88 41.34
C PHE A 1006 20.93 18.91 40.89
N GLU A 1007 21.30 17.99 40.01
CA GLU A 1007 22.45 18.14 39.12
C GLU A 1007 21.87 18.53 37.75
N GLY A 1008 21.48 19.81 37.64
CA GLY A 1008 20.91 20.45 36.45
C GLY A 1008 19.57 19.92 35.94
N VAL A 1009 18.58 20.82 35.79
CA VAL A 1009 17.29 20.48 35.17
C VAL A 1009 17.44 20.55 33.65
N SER A 1010 17.27 19.42 32.95
CA SER A 1010 17.40 19.32 31.49
C SER A 1010 16.09 19.63 30.75
N ALA A 1011 14.94 19.38 31.37
CA ALA A 1011 13.63 19.69 30.80
C ALA A 1011 12.59 19.94 31.89
N VAL A 1012 11.60 20.78 31.60
CA VAL A 1012 10.44 21.03 32.48
C VAL A 1012 9.16 21.12 31.66
N ASN A 1013 8.05 20.57 32.14
CA ASN A 1013 6.75 20.70 31.48
C ASN A 1013 5.58 20.63 32.47
N PHE A 1014 4.43 21.18 32.11
CA PHE A 1014 3.18 21.03 32.85
C PHE A 1014 2.39 19.81 32.35
N SER A 1015 1.69 19.13 33.26
CA SER A 1015 0.69 18.13 32.88
C SER A 1015 -0.47 18.80 32.12
N GLU A 1016 -1.15 18.03 31.28
CA GLU A 1016 -2.27 18.55 30.47
C GLU A 1016 -3.44 19.04 31.34
N ASP A 1017 -3.63 18.45 32.52
CA ASP A 1017 -4.61 18.93 33.51
C ASP A 1017 -4.12 20.13 34.35
N GLY A 1018 -2.87 20.56 34.16
CA GLY A 1018 -2.22 21.67 34.85
C GLY A 1018 -1.98 21.43 36.35
N LYS A 1019 -2.19 20.21 36.85
CA LYS A 1019 -2.09 19.88 38.29
C LYS A 1019 -0.72 19.40 38.71
N THR A 1020 0.17 19.11 37.78
CA THR A 1020 1.51 18.59 38.07
C THR A 1020 2.55 19.24 37.16
N ILE A 1021 3.74 19.49 37.67
CA ILE A 1021 4.92 19.86 36.88
C ILE A 1021 5.85 18.65 36.85
N VAL A 1022 6.37 18.33 35.67
CA VAL A 1022 7.39 17.31 35.48
C VAL A 1022 8.73 17.99 35.24
N SER A 1023 9.77 17.56 35.94
CA SER A 1023 11.15 18.00 35.69
C SER A 1023 12.05 16.80 35.48
N ALA A 1024 12.91 16.86 34.45
CA ALA A 1024 13.98 15.89 34.22
C ALA A 1024 15.35 16.50 34.57
N SER A 1025 16.29 15.68 35.03
CA SER A 1025 17.66 16.09 35.38
C SER A 1025 18.73 15.37 34.56
N PHE A 1026 19.93 15.96 34.44
CA PHE A 1026 21.03 15.36 33.67
C PHE A 1026 21.48 13.99 34.18
N ASN A 1027 21.27 13.69 35.46
CA ASN A 1027 21.54 12.37 36.04
C ASN A 1027 20.43 11.33 35.82
N GLY A 1028 19.48 11.59 34.91
CA GLY A 1028 18.38 10.66 34.59
C GLY A 1028 17.27 10.61 35.64
N THR A 1029 17.25 11.54 36.61
CA THR A 1029 16.18 11.62 37.61
C THR A 1029 14.99 12.40 37.05
N VAL A 1030 13.78 11.84 37.15
CA VAL A 1030 12.52 12.52 36.85
C VAL A 1030 11.75 12.76 38.14
N ARG A 1031 11.25 13.98 38.31
CA ARG A 1031 10.50 14.41 39.50
C ARG A 1031 9.16 15.02 39.09
N LEU A 1032 8.13 14.69 39.85
CA LEU A 1032 6.80 15.27 39.75
C LEU A 1032 6.59 16.26 40.90
N TRP A 1033 5.99 17.41 40.60
CA TRP A 1033 5.77 18.50 41.56
C TRP A 1033 4.33 18.99 41.50
N ASP A 1034 3.81 19.42 42.63
CA ASP A 1034 2.53 20.12 42.67
C ASP A 1034 2.78 21.63 42.38
N PRO A 1035 2.13 22.23 41.36
CA PRO A 1035 2.33 23.62 40.96
C PRO A 1035 1.78 24.63 41.97
N ILE A 1036 0.88 24.23 42.87
CA ILE A 1036 0.28 25.06 43.91
C ILE A 1036 1.17 25.05 45.16
N THR A 1037 1.57 23.86 45.61
CA THR A 1037 2.37 23.69 46.84
C THR A 1037 3.87 23.81 46.58
N GLY A 1038 4.34 23.59 45.35
CA GLY A 1038 5.76 23.58 45.00
C GLY A 1038 6.54 22.39 45.56
N GLU A 1039 5.86 21.41 46.17
CA GLU A 1039 6.47 20.23 46.78
C GLU A 1039 6.61 19.07 45.79
N ASN A 1040 7.59 18.20 46.05
CA ASN A 1040 7.79 16.98 45.26
C ASN A 1040 6.70 15.95 45.61
N VAL A 1041 5.95 15.51 44.59
CA VAL A 1041 4.89 14.50 44.72
C VAL A 1041 5.46 13.09 44.53
N GLN A 1042 6.42 12.94 43.62
CA GLN A 1042 7.07 11.66 43.31
C GLN A 1042 8.48 11.89 42.74
N GLN A 1043 9.40 10.99 43.03
CA GLN A 1043 10.76 10.97 42.47
C GLN A 1043 11.11 9.58 41.97
N GLU A 1044 11.66 9.50 40.76
CA GLU A 1044 12.21 8.27 40.18
C GLU A 1044 13.62 8.51 39.66
N SER A 1045 14.53 7.60 39.99
CA SER A 1045 15.89 7.59 39.45
C SER A 1045 16.01 6.47 38.43
N LEU A 1046 16.20 6.82 37.17
CA LEU A 1046 16.59 5.86 36.15
C LEU A 1046 18.06 5.50 36.40
N ILE A 1047 18.33 4.22 36.68
CA ILE A 1047 19.70 3.71 36.64
C ILE A 1047 19.97 3.46 35.16
N ILE A 1048 20.60 4.44 34.50
CA ILE A 1048 21.11 4.30 33.13
C ILE A 1048 22.43 3.55 33.17
#